data_AF-A0AAU1X8F4-F1
#
_entry.id   AF-A0AAU1X8F4-F1
#
_cell.length_a   1.000
_cell.length_b   1.000
_cell.length_c   1.000
_cell.angle_alpha   90.00
_cell.angle_beta   90.00
_cell.angle_gamma   90.00
#
_symmetry.space_group_name_H-M   'P 1'
#
loop_
_entity.id
_entity.type
_entity.pdbx_description
1 polymer ?
#
loop_
_entity_poly.entity_id
_entity_poly.type
_entity_poly.pdbx_seq_one_letter_code
_entity_poly.pdbx_strand_id
1 'polypeptide(L)'
;MRTSEQLYHQVRWDPRFDPARFVLGLLQRGAAPKRVPLPSFVPGGDIPWHRVLFVEADGELVWDRATGVDRIDATAAGRVRDPRLLRAPFFTARTPYAWDPAGGGAWRPAQALPRGAAGACAAVRLLTWNTLWDRYDAPRIATARRRPLLLADLAAADADVIALQEVEPALLSMLLAAPWVRAGYTLGTDPGGRDVTECGLLVLSRLPVREAGMHLLGPHKAVTAVTVDTPAGPLVVAATHLTSDHTENGHLRRDAELARLAEGLAGVEAAVTLLGDFNDGRHGAEGPAAALGMRDAWSDVHGAADGTPTFDPGANPLAAMGSLSGRASRLDRILLGATGARVTRAALRGNVPAEEGLFISDHFGVEATVEFGAPGGGPARLDVPATARTAVAWLPPRLPEAVREVRRKHDPQAARWPAHVNLLFGFVPESSFDEALPLLAEAAAGTAPFEARLEGVHSFGHREDATVWLDPAAAGDGPWQELRRALTERFPGCRGRAEGYTPHLTLGRSQDPQRAVAEFTARLGGGVSSPVGELAVLSRRGDGPMRVRATVALGTGEVRWEPDPEPGHGRGREPGHERGYEPGPVAPHGHAESVVARVRAALAGAEVHLAGSRRMGCALPGADLDLVAALPGPADVTGVRDRLAAALPEARALREVTGARVPGLRFRVGALSVDLVAVATGGLDPAHAVARRAELGEAGAVALSAVSDADAVRERVGAEHAAFTRLAREVKAWARARGLDAAPFGGLPGLAWAVLAARTVQAAGALAPDALLREFFGRWAAWDWREPVGLSPSAAGAPAGPDPVTVLTPSAPVRSCTAQVGPGLRDLLVQELYRAWELLEAGPDGGGRAVVAPPPLHRRHAAWAVVTVRTSGGEFEETLGRVRGRLRALLGALEEAGVADAHAWPRPFESGPGLARYAIGLGSAPPDAAELAALAGPWRAGLPGVEVTRAACGEVPDLT
;
A
#
# COMPACT_ATOMS: atom_id res chain seq x y z
N MET A 1 3.45 44.55 -43.30
CA MET A 1 2.08 44.70 -42.79
C MET A 1 1.42 43.34 -42.86
N ARG A 2 0.94 42.81 -41.74
CA ARG A 2 0.20 41.55 -41.65
C ARG A 2 -1.14 41.63 -42.38
N THR A 3 -1.71 40.49 -42.77
CA THR A 3 -3.12 40.44 -43.17
C THR A 3 -4.04 40.56 -41.94
N SER A 4 -5.31 40.92 -42.13
CA SER A 4 -6.30 40.95 -41.05
C SER A 4 -6.50 39.58 -40.38
N GLU A 5 -6.32 38.51 -41.15
CA GLU A 5 -6.37 37.12 -40.66
C GLU A 5 -5.16 36.77 -39.79
N GLN A 6 -3.95 37.13 -40.25
CA GLN A 6 -2.71 36.94 -39.48
C GLN A 6 -2.75 37.75 -38.17
N LEU A 7 -3.22 38.99 -38.22
CA LEU A 7 -3.36 39.85 -37.04
C LEU A 7 -4.39 39.27 -36.06
N TYR A 8 -5.53 38.81 -36.56
CA TYR A 8 -6.55 38.15 -35.74
C TYR A 8 -6.00 36.91 -35.03
N HIS A 9 -5.30 36.04 -35.75
CA HIS A 9 -4.69 34.84 -35.16
C HIS A 9 -3.60 35.18 -34.17
N GLN A 10 -2.78 36.19 -34.45
CA GLN A 10 -1.79 36.67 -33.49
C GLN A 10 -2.47 37.17 -32.22
N VAL A 11 -3.44 38.09 -32.29
CA VAL A 11 -4.12 38.61 -31.09
C VAL A 11 -4.84 37.50 -30.32
N ARG A 12 -5.43 36.51 -31.01
CA ARG A 12 -6.17 35.41 -30.37
C ARG A 12 -5.27 34.40 -29.66
N TRP A 13 -4.05 34.18 -30.14
CA TRP A 13 -3.18 33.10 -29.68
C TRP A 13 -1.87 33.56 -29.04
N ASP A 14 -1.47 34.81 -29.22
CA ASP A 14 -0.30 35.40 -28.59
C ASP A 14 -0.65 35.86 -27.16
N PRO A 15 -0.07 35.24 -26.13
CA PRO A 15 -0.44 35.47 -24.73
C PRO A 15 -0.12 36.88 -24.23
N ARG A 16 0.60 37.69 -25.03
CA ARG A 16 0.88 39.09 -24.72
C ARG A 16 -0.33 39.99 -24.91
N PHE A 17 -1.38 39.55 -25.61
CA PHE A 17 -2.56 40.36 -25.95
C PHE A 17 -3.84 39.79 -25.31
N ASP A 18 -4.75 40.69 -24.94
CA ASP A 18 -6.10 40.36 -24.46
C ASP A 18 -7.11 40.59 -25.59
N PRO A 19 -7.64 39.51 -26.23
CA PRO A 19 -8.59 39.62 -27.33
C PRO A 19 -9.81 40.50 -27.04
N ALA A 20 -10.26 40.57 -25.77
CA ALA A 20 -11.44 41.35 -25.40
C ALA A 20 -11.23 42.87 -25.54
N ARG A 21 -9.97 43.31 -25.59
CA ARG A 21 -9.59 44.72 -25.74
C ARG A 21 -9.48 45.17 -27.19
N PHE A 22 -9.70 44.26 -28.15
CA PHE A 22 -9.62 44.52 -29.58
C PHE A 22 -10.99 44.62 -30.24
N VAL A 23 -11.10 45.53 -31.19
CA VAL A 23 -12.30 45.80 -31.99
C VAL A 23 -11.94 45.77 -33.47
N LEU A 24 -12.70 45.03 -34.26
CA LEU A 24 -12.58 44.98 -35.72
C LEU A 24 -13.55 45.99 -36.34
N GLY A 25 -13.05 46.85 -37.22
CA GLY A 25 -13.85 47.72 -38.08
C GLY A 25 -14.18 47.02 -39.39
N LEU A 26 -15.46 46.75 -39.64
CA LEU A 26 -15.93 46.00 -40.80
C LEU A 26 -16.61 46.90 -41.84
N LEU A 27 -16.37 46.65 -43.12
CA LEU A 27 -17.00 47.34 -44.24
C LEU A 27 -18.51 47.04 -44.28
N GLN A 28 -19.31 48.11 -44.23
CA GLN A 28 -20.77 48.07 -44.43
C GLN A 28 -21.13 48.91 -45.66
N ARG A 29 -21.95 48.37 -46.57
CA ARG A 29 -22.36 49.11 -47.77
C ARG A 29 -23.24 50.31 -47.38
N GLY A 30 -22.84 51.52 -47.78
CA GLY A 30 -23.62 52.75 -47.61
C GLY A 30 -23.68 53.30 -46.18
N ALA A 31 -22.86 52.80 -45.26
CA ALA A 31 -22.82 53.26 -43.87
C ALA A 31 -21.37 53.29 -43.33
N ALA A 32 -21.18 53.92 -42.17
CA ALA A 32 -19.89 53.91 -41.47
C ALA A 32 -19.47 52.47 -41.08
N PRO A 33 -18.16 52.18 -40.95
CA PRO A 33 -17.69 50.85 -40.60
C PRO A 33 -18.29 50.33 -39.29
N LYS A 34 -18.78 49.09 -39.31
CA LYS A 34 -19.35 48.43 -38.13
C LYS A 34 -18.21 47.96 -37.22
N ARG A 35 -18.19 48.43 -35.97
CA ARG A 35 -17.26 47.97 -34.94
C ARG A 35 -17.78 46.70 -34.28
N VAL A 36 -16.97 45.65 -34.28
CA VAL A 36 -17.30 44.35 -33.68
C VAL A 36 -16.17 43.95 -32.73
N PRO A 37 -16.45 43.63 -31.46
CA PRO A 37 -15.43 43.08 -30.56
C PRO A 37 -14.80 41.82 -31.15
N LEU A 38 -13.47 41.70 -31.08
CA LEU A 38 -12.73 40.59 -31.67
C LEU A 38 -13.19 39.21 -31.16
N PRO A 39 -13.57 38.99 -29.88
CA PRO A 39 -14.08 37.69 -29.41
C PRO A 39 -15.40 37.27 -30.06
N SER A 40 -16.21 38.23 -30.51
CA SER A 40 -17.49 37.99 -31.17
C SER A 40 -17.35 37.75 -32.68
N PHE A 41 -16.14 37.84 -33.23
CA PHE A 41 -15.86 37.61 -34.64
C PHE A 41 -15.61 36.10 -34.90
N VAL A 42 -16.31 35.54 -35.89
CA VAL A 42 -16.21 34.12 -36.26
C VAL A 42 -15.45 33.98 -37.60
N PRO A 43 -14.22 33.43 -37.60
CA PRO A 43 -13.45 33.18 -38.81
C PRO A 43 -14.16 32.20 -39.75
N GLY A 44 -14.20 32.51 -41.05
CA GLY A 44 -14.82 31.64 -42.06
C GLY A 44 -16.35 31.54 -42.01
N GLY A 45 -17.02 32.32 -41.16
CA GLY A 45 -18.48 32.48 -41.14
C GLY A 45 -19.01 33.54 -42.13
N ASP A 46 -20.15 34.15 -41.84
CA ASP A 46 -20.86 35.12 -42.72
C ASP A 46 -20.08 36.40 -43.08
N ILE A 47 -18.93 36.66 -42.44
CA ILE A 47 -18.12 37.87 -42.64
C ILE A 47 -16.75 37.52 -43.22
N PRO A 48 -16.53 37.73 -44.53
CA PRO A 48 -15.25 37.46 -45.17
C PRO A 48 -14.14 38.39 -44.69
N TRP A 49 -12.89 37.90 -44.64
CA TRP A 49 -11.71 38.66 -44.21
C TRP A 49 -11.49 39.98 -44.99
N HIS A 50 -11.83 40.02 -46.28
CA HIS A 50 -11.74 41.23 -47.11
C HIS A 50 -12.69 42.35 -46.66
N ARG A 51 -13.60 42.11 -45.70
CA ARG A 51 -14.43 43.16 -45.10
C ARG A 51 -13.79 43.83 -43.89
N VAL A 52 -12.71 43.30 -43.31
CA VAL A 52 -12.03 43.93 -42.16
C VAL A 52 -11.21 45.15 -42.60
N LEU A 53 -11.67 46.36 -42.36
CA LEU A 53 -10.99 47.60 -42.76
C LEU A 53 -9.86 47.98 -41.80
N PHE A 54 -10.11 47.89 -40.49
CA PHE A 54 -9.13 48.24 -39.46
C PHE A 54 -9.31 47.40 -38.19
N VAL A 55 -8.31 47.43 -37.32
CA VAL A 55 -8.35 46.86 -35.98
C VAL A 55 -7.89 47.93 -34.98
N GLU A 56 -8.69 48.11 -33.93
CA GLU A 56 -8.41 48.99 -32.80
C GLU A 56 -8.15 48.15 -31.54
N ALA A 57 -7.29 48.63 -30.65
CA ALA A 57 -7.08 48.10 -29.31
C ALA A 57 -7.14 49.24 -28.31
N ASP A 58 -7.95 49.15 -27.24
CA ASP A 58 -8.14 50.24 -26.27
C ASP A 58 -8.48 51.62 -26.89
N GLY A 59 -9.12 51.64 -28.06
CA GLY A 59 -9.41 52.87 -28.82
C GLY A 59 -8.24 53.40 -29.66
N GLU A 60 -7.08 52.74 -29.65
CA GLU A 60 -5.93 53.03 -30.52
C GLU A 60 -6.00 52.21 -31.81
N LEU A 61 -5.76 52.84 -32.97
CA LEU A 61 -5.68 52.17 -34.26
C LEU A 61 -4.38 51.37 -34.38
N VAL A 62 -4.47 50.04 -34.27
CA VAL A 62 -3.30 49.13 -34.29
C VAL A 62 -3.00 48.55 -35.67
N TRP A 63 -4.01 48.48 -36.54
CA TRP A 63 -3.88 47.98 -37.92
C TRP A 63 -4.93 48.63 -38.82
N ASP A 64 -4.55 49.09 -40.01
CA ASP A 64 -5.48 49.69 -40.99
C ASP A 64 -5.12 49.34 -42.44
N ARG A 65 -6.08 48.75 -43.15
CA ARG A 65 -5.89 48.24 -44.51
C ARG A 65 -5.63 49.34 -45.54
N ALA A 66 -6.29 50.49 -45.43
CA ALA A 66 -6.21 51.55 -46.43
C ALA A 66 -4.89 52.32 -46.33
N THR A 67 -4.41 52.55 -45.10
CA THR A 67 -3.20 53.32 -44.85
C THR A 67 -1.95 52.45 -44.69
N GLY A 68 -2.09 51.12 -44.62
CA GLY A 68 -0.97 50.19 -44.46
C GLY A 68 -0.40 50.16 -43.04
N VAL A 69 -1.12 50.69 -42.05
CA VAL A 69 -0.68 50.76 -40.64
C VAL A 69 -0.70 49.36 -40.04
N ASP A 70 0.38 48.98 -39.36
CA ASP A 70 0.51 47.76 -38.55
C ASP A 70 1.51 48.06 -37.43
N ARG A 71 0.99 48.29 -36.22
CA ARG A 71 1.77 48.72 -35.05
C ARG A 71 1.62 47.77 -33.86
N ILE A 72 1.04 46.59 -34.08
CA ILE A 72 0.70 45.63 -33.02
C ILE A 72 1.92 45.22 -32.17
N ASP A 73 3.14 45.19 -32.74
CA ASP A 73 4.34 44.86 -31.97
C ASP A 73 4.89 46.04 -31.16
N ALA A 74 4.61 47.28 -31.60
CA ALA A 74 5.13 48.50 -30.99
C ALA A 74 4.17 49.10 -29.95
N THR A 75 2.88 48.84 -30.08
CA THR A 75 1.86 49.39 -29.17
C THR A 75 1.76 48.60 -27.86
N ALA A 76 1.44 49.30 -26.77
CA ALA A 76 1.04 48.71 -25.50
C ALA A 76 -0.48 48.47 -25.43
N ALA A 77 -1.25 49.06 -26.36
CA ALA A 77 -2.69 48.88 -26.43
C ALA A 77 -3.06 47.43 -26.74
N GLY A 78 -4.08 46.92 -26.05
CA GLY A 78 -4.51 45.54 -26.13
C GLY A 78 -3.58 44.53 -25.45
N ARG A 79 -2.43 44.94 -24.87
CA ARG A 79 -1.58 44.01 -24.12
C ARG A 79 -2.20 43.60 -22.79
N VAL A 80 -1.93 42.36 -22.39
CA VAL A 80 -2.34 41.83 -21.08
C VAL A 80 -1.59 42.60 -19.98
N ARG A 81 -2.32 43.32 -19.11
CA ARG A 81 -1.72 44.11 -18.01
C ARG A 81 -1.26 43.22 -16.85
N ASP A 82 -1.96 42.12 -16.61
CA ASP A 82 -1.62 41.08 -15.65
C ASP A 82 -1.82 39.71 -16.31
N PRO A 83 -0.76 38.91 -16.55
CA PRO A 83 -0.92 37.62 -17.19
C PRO A 83 -1.85 36.73 -16.35
N ARG A 84 -2.82 36.13 -17.04
CA ARG A 84 -3.73 35.12 -16.47
C ARG A 84 -2.92 33.94 -15.95
N LEU A 85 -3.33 33.32 -14.86
CA LEU A 85 -2.76 32.04 -14.39
C LEU A 85 -3.44 30.88 -15.10
N LEU A 86 -4.74 31.02 -15.38
CA LEU A 86 -5.53 30.09 -16.18
C LEU A 86 -5.37 30.41 -17.68
N ARG A 87 -4.22 30.03 -18.27
CA ARG A 87 -3.83 30.35 -19.65
C ARG A 87 -4.31 29.30 -20.68
N ALA A 88 -4.51 29.78 -21.90
CA ALA A 88 -4.66 28.93 -23.09
C ALA A 88 -3.31 28.24 -23.43
N PRO A 89 -3.30 27.09 -24.15
CA PRO A 89 -4.47 26.42 -24.74
C PRO A 89 -5.25 25.55 -23.77
N PHE A 90 -4.75 25.32 -22.55
CA PHE A 90 -5.42 24.45 -21.60
C PHE A 90 -6.72 25.07 -21.09
N PHE A 91 -6.65 26.21 -20.41
CA PHE A 91 -7.87 26.88 -19.93
C PHE A 91 -8.48 27.81 -20.97
N THR A 92 -9.77 27.61 -21.24
CA THR A 92 -10.61 28.61 -21.92
C THR A 92 -11.14 29.59 -20.88
N ALA A 93 -11.01 30.89 -21.14
CA ALA A 93 -11.53 31.95 -20.27
C ALA A 93 -13.01 31.77 -19.92
N ARG A 94 -13.36 32.05 -18.67
CA ARG A 94 -14.74 32.24 -18.20
C ARG A 94 -14.85 33.53 -17.41
N THR A 95 -16.06 34.10 -17.45
CA THR A 95 -16.39 35.31 -16.71
C THR A 95 -17.02 34.91 -15.39
N PRO A 96 -16.46 35.31 -14.24
CA PRO A 96 -17.09 35.08 -12.95
C PRO A 96 -18.30 36.00 -12.75
N TYR A 97 -19.30 35.56 -12.00
CA TYR A 97 -20.55 36.31 -11.76
C TYR A 97 -20.84 36.48 -10.27
N ALA A 98 -21.22 37.69 -9.87
CA ALA A 98 -21.63 38.04 -8.51
C ALA A 98 -23.04 38.62 -8.50
N TRP A 99 -23.73 38.51 -7.36
CA TRP A 99 -25.05 39.10 -7.19
C TRP A 99 -24.94 40.60 -6.95
N ASP A 100 -25.67 41.39 -7.74
CA ASP A 100 -25.76 42.84 -7.59
C ASP A 100 -27.11 43.23 -6.95
N PRO A 101 -27.15 43.53 -5.64
CA PRO A 101 -28.36 43.98 -4.98
C PRO A 101 -28.72 45.43 -5.33
N ALA A 102 -27.77 46.26 -5.73
CA ALA A 102 -27.98 47.68 -6.03
C ALA A 102 -28.64 47.90 -7.41
N GLY A 103 -28.39 47.00 -8.37
CA GLY A 103 -28.92 47.06 -9.73
C GLY A 103 -30.27 46.37 -9.97
N GLY A 104 -31.13 46.26 -8.95
CA GLY A 104 -32.45 45.62 -9.05
C GLY A 104 -32.47 44.10 -8.77
N GLY A 105 -31.36 43.54 -8.28
CA GLY A 105 -31.24 42.12 -7.92
C GLY A 105 -31.02 41.21 -9.12
N ALA A 106 -29.81 41.20 -9.67
CA ALA A 106 -29.44 40.31 -10.77
C ALA A 106 -28.00 39.78 -10.62
N TRP A 107 -27.74 38.61 -11.20
CA TRP A 107 -26.37 38.12 -11.39
C TRP A 107 -25.70 38.90 -12.51
N ARG A 108 -24.53 39.49 -12.23
CA ARG A 108 -23.75 40.28 -13.20
C ARG A 108 -22.29 39.83 -13.20
N PRO A 109 -21.54 40.06 -14.30
CA PRO A 109 -20.10 39.85 -14.31
C PRO A 109 -19.45 40.52 -13.10
N ALA A 110 -18.67 39.75 -12.33
CA ALA A 110 -17.99 40.25 -11.16
C ALA A 110 -16.91 41.26 -11.57
N GLN A 111 -16.85 42.38 -10.85
CA GLN A 111 -15.80 43.38 -11.07
C GLN A 111 -14.50 42.91 -10.43
N ALA A 112 -13.38 43.05 -11.14
CA ALA A 112 -12.06 42.76 -10.60
C ALA A 112 -11.76 43.75 -9.45
N LEU A 113 -11.58 43.22 -8.23
CA LEU A 113 -11.17 44.03 -7.09
C LEU A 113 -9.68 44.42 -7.21
N PRO A 114 -9.28 45.62 -6.75
CA PRO A 114 -7.88 46.01 -6.67
C PRO A 114 -7.06 45.03 -5.81
N ARG A 115 -5.83 44.73 -6.22
CA ARG A 115 -4.89 43.89 -5.43
C ARG A 115 -4.78 44.42 -3.99
N GLY A 116 -4.97 43.53 -3.01
CA GLY A 116 -4.84 43.85 -1.58
C GLY A 116 -6.12 44.31 -0.87
N ALA A 117 -7.27 44.35 -1.56
CA ALA A 117 -8.56 44.66 -0.93
C ALA A 117 -9.20 43.46 -0.17
N ALA A 118 -8.63 42.26 -0.29
CA ALA A 118 -9.12 41.06 0.40
C ALA A 118 -8.72 41.08 1.89
N GLY A 119 -9.70 40.95 2.78
CA GLY A 119 -9.47 40.78 4.21
C GLY A 119 -8.61 39.54 4.50
N ALA A 120 -7.70 39.66 5.46
CA ALA A 120 -6.73 38.64 5.82
C ALA A 120 -7.40 37.36 6.34
N CYS A 121 -7.39 36.28 5.55
CA CYS A 121 -7.62 34.92 6.06
C CYS A 121 -6.41 34.06 5.76
N ALA A 122 -5.71 33.59 6.81
CA ALA A 122 -4.54 32.71 6.69
C ALA A 122 -4.91 31.25 6.36
N ALA A 123 -6.20 30.92 6.41
CA ALA A 123 -6.76 29.61 6.11
C ALA A 123 -7.90 29.73 5.09
N VAL A 124 -8.05 28.74 4.23
CA VAL A 124 -9.14 28.62 3.26
C VAL A 124 -9.89 27.32 3.53
N ARG A 125 -11.20 27.42 3.74
CA ARG A 125 -12.11 26.29 3.91
C ARG A 125 -12.64 25.85 2.55
N LEU A 126 -12.32 24.62 2.19
CA LEU A 126 -12.66 24.01 0.93
C LEU A 126 -13.73 22.94 1.15
N LEU A 127 -14.70 22.86 0.25
CA LEU A 127 -15.74 21.82 0.27
C LEU A 127 -15.94 21.28 -1.14
N THR A 128 -16.01 19.96 -1.26
CA THR A 128 -16.47 19.29 -2.49
C THR A 128 -17.58 18.31 -2.23
N TRP A 129 -18.55 18.23 -3.13
CA TRP A 129 -19.67 17.30 -3.01
C TRP A 129 -20.27 16.93 -4.38
N ASN A 130 -20.30 15.63 -4.70
CA ASN A 130 -21.14 15.10 -5.76
C ASN A 130 -22.61 15.11 -5.32
N THR A 131 -23.46 15.81 -6.09
CA THR A 131 -24.82 16.19 -5.67
C THR A 131 -25.94 15.27 -6.16
N LEU A 132 -25.60 14.13 -6.79
CA LEU A 132 -26.49 13.12 -7.39
C LEU A 132 -27.21 13.61 -8.66
N TRP A 133 -26.98 12.92 -9.79
CA TRP A 133 -27.63 13.16 -11.09
C TRP A 133 -28.95 12.38 -11.24
N ASP A 134 -30.07 13.05 -11.54
CA ASP A 134 -31.42 12.46 -11.76
C ASP A 134 -31.54 11.61 -13.06
N ARG A 135 -30.67 10.63 -13.30
CA ARG A 135 -30.76 9.76 -14.50
C ARG A 135 -31.61 8.49 -14.29
N TYR A 136 -31.88 8.12 -13.04
CA TYR A 136 -32.60 6.88 -12.68
C TYR A 136 -33.85 7.18 -11.86
N ASP A 137 -35.01 6.82 -12.39
CA ASP A 137 -36.34 6.78 -11.74
C ASP A 137 -36.51 7.77 -10.57
N ALA A 138 -36.69 9.07 -10.87
CA ALA A 138 -36.84 10.17 -9.92
C ALA A 138 -37.74 9.90 -8.68
N PRO A 139 -38.83 9.09 -8.77
CA PRO A 139 -39.62 8.69 -7.61
C PRO A 139 -38.87 7.85 -6.57
N ARG A 140 -37.83 7.10 -6.97
CA ARG A 140 -37.03 6.22 -6.10
C ARG A 140 -35.90 6.94 -5.38
N ILE A 141 -35.38 8.01 -5.97
CA ILE A 141 -34.25 8.79 -5.45
C ILE A 141 -34.68 10.07 -4.69
N ALA A 142 -35.97 10.37 -4.61
CA ALA A 142 -36.55 11.46 -3.79
C ALA A 142 -35.78 12.80 -3.83
N THR A 143 -35.22 13.17 -4.98
CA THR A 143 -34.28 14.29 -5.13
C THR A 143 -34.87 15.64 -4.70
N ALA A 144 -36.17 15.85 -4.92
CA ALA A 144 -36.88 17.03 -4.45
C ALA A 144 -36.83 17.22 -2.91
N ARG A 145 -36.75 16.12 -2.14
CA ARG A 145 -36.58 16.16 -0.68
C ARG A 145 -35.14 16.41 -0.26
N ARG A 146 -34.16 15.99 -1.07
CA ARG A 146 -32.72 16.07 -0.78
C ARG A 146 -32.13 17.45 -1.06
N ARG A 147 -32.54 18.10 -2.16
CA ARG A 147 -31.98 19.42 -2.56
C ARG A 147 -32.08 20.49 -1.46
N PRO A 148 -33.19 20.64 -0.71
CA PRO A 148 -33.24 21.58 0.43
C PRO A 148 -32.26 21.22 1.55
N LEU A 149 -32.08 19.93 1.86
CA LEU A 149 -31.13 19.46 2.87
C LEU A 149 -29.69 19.75 2.44
N LEU A 150 -29.36 19.49 1.16
CA LEU A 150 -28.07 19.85 0.58
C LEU A 150 -27.82 21.37 0.71
N LEU A 151 -28.79 22.22 0.33
CA LEU A 151 -28.65 23.67 0.46
C LEU A 151 -28.41 24.12 1.90
N ALA A 152 -29.08 23.50 2.86
CA ALA A 152 -28.90 23.80 4.28
C ALA A 152 -27.51 23.37 4.78
N ASP A 153 -27.04 22.19 4.37
CA ASP A 153 -25.72 21.68 4.77
C ASP A 153 -24.58 22.48 4.12
N LEU A 154 -24.71 22.84 2.84
CA LEU A 154 -23.77 23.74 2.15
C LEU A 154 -23.68 25.11 2.84
N ALA A 155 -24.81 25.65 3.31
CA ALA A 155 -24.81 26.89 4.08
C ALA A 155 -24.12 26.71 5.44
N ALA A 156 -24.40 25.62 6.15
CA ALA A 156 -23.82 25.31 7.45
C ALA A 156 -22.33 24.96 7.38
N ALA A 157 -21.85 24.47 6.24
CA ALA A 157 -20.45 24.16 6.01
C ALA A 157 -19.55 25.39 6.08
N ASP A 158 -20.11 26.58 5.81
CA ASP A 158 -19.41 27.87 5.90
C ASP A 158 -18.04 27.84 5.18
N ALA A 159 -18.02 27.19 4.01
CA ALA A 159 -16.81 27.00 3.22
C ALA A 159 -16.48 28.24 2.40
N ASP A 160 -15.22 28.63 2.32
CA ASP A 160 -14.78 29.77 1.53
C ASP A 160 -14.90 29.49 0.02
N VAL A 161 -14.62 28.25 -0.39
CA VAL A 161 -14.82 27.79 -1.77
C VAL A 161 -15.53 26.44 -1.79
N ILE A 162 -16.59 26.35 -2.60
CA ILE A 162 -17.44 25.17 -2.76
C ILE A 162 -17.31 24.69 -4.20
N ALA A 163 -16.97 23.41 -4.38
CA ALA A 163 -16.90 22.71 -5.66
C ALA A 163 -17.99 21.63 -5.71
N LEU A 164 -18.94 21.75 -6.64
CA LEU A 164 -20.03 20.79 -6.78
C LEU A 164 -19.91 20.03 -8.10
N GLN A 165 -20.25 18.74 -8.04
CA GLN A 165 -20.35 17.85 -9.19
C GLN A 165 -21.80 17.41 -9.38
N GLU A 166 -22.15 17.07 -10.61
CA GLU A 166 -23.50 16.65 -11.01
C GLU A 166 -24.60 17.70 -10.78
N VAL A 167 -24.23 19.00 -10.86
CA VAL A 167 -25.17 20.09 -10.64
C VAL A 167 -26.19 20.18 -11.77
N GLU A 168 -27.44 19.87 -11.45
CA GLU A 168 -28.57 20.01 -12.38
C GLU A 168 -29.17 21.43 -12.40
N PRO A 169 -29.89 21.81 -13.48
CA PRO A 169 -30.51 23.14 -13.61
C PRO A 169 -31.42 23.53 -12.44
N ALA A 170 -32.15 22.57 -11.87
CA ALA A 170 -33.04 22.81 -10.73
C ALA A 170 -32.25 23.14 -9.45
N LEU A 171 -31.15 22.42 -9.18
CA LEU A 171 -30.26 22.70 -8.06
C LEU A 171 -29.55 24.05 -8.25
N LEU A 172 -29.06 24.33 -9.46
CA LEU A 172 -28.47 25.62 -9.81
C LEU A 172 -29.46 26.76 -9.53
N SER A 173 -30.72 26.63 -9.96
CA SER A 173 -31.77 27.63 -9.70
C SER A 173 -31.99 27.88 -8.20
N MET A 174 -31.97 26.83 -7.38
CA MET A 174 -32.08 26.94 -5.92
C MET A 174 -30.86 27.66 -5.32
N LEU A 175 -29.65 27.31 -5.73
CA LEU A 175 -28.41 27.97 -5.28
C LEU A 175 -28.40 29.46 -5.66
N LEU A 176 -28.78 29.80 -6.89
CA LEU A 176 -28.87 31.18 -7.36
C LEU A 176 -29.95 32.00 -6.64
N ALA A 177 -30.93 31.33 -6.02
CA ALA A 177 -31.98 31.95 -5.21
C ALA A 177 -31.62 32.05 -3.72
N ALA A 178 -30.64 31.27 -3.25
CA ALA A 178 -30.31 31.16 -1.84
C ALA A 178 -29.74 32.49 -1.28
N PRO A 179 -30.28 33.00 -0.15
CA PRO A 179 -29.82 34.27 0.42
C PRO A 179 -28.33 34.28 0.75
N TRP A 180 -27.79 33.18 1.30
CA TRP A 180 -26.38 33.08 1.69
C TRP A 180 -25.43 33.09 0.47
N VAL A 181 -25.86 32.52 -0.67
CA VAL A 181 -25.11 32.58 -1.93
C VAL A 181 -25.11 34.01 -2.47
N ARG A 182 -26.28 34.65 -2.55
CA ARG A 182 -26.42 36.04 -3.01
C ARG A 182 -25.70 37.06 -2.13
N ALA A 183 -25.53 36.75 -0.84
CA ALA A 183 -24.90 37.66 0.12
C ALA A 183 -23.37 37.77 -0.06
N GLY A 184 -22.70 36.77 -0.64
CA GLY A 184 -21.24 36.79 -0.65
C GLY A 184 -20.52 35.83 -1.57
N TYR A 185 -21.20 35.01 -2.38
CA TYR A 185 -20.52 34.09 -3.30
C TYR A 185 -20.47 34.62 -4.73
N THR A 186 -19.32 34.40 -5.36
CA THR A 186 -19.06 34.59 -6.78
C THR A 186 -19.03 33.23 -7.47
N LEU A 187 -19.74 33.09 -8.59
CA LEU A 187 -19.71 31.89 -9.42
C LEU A 187 -18.53 31.95 -10.39
N GLY A 188 -17.88 30.81 -10.61
CA GLY A 188 -16.79 30.67 -11.59
C GLY A 188 -17.23 30.66 -13.07
N THR A 189 -18.54 30.76 -13.34
CA THR A 189 -19.08 30.79 -14.71
C THR A 189 -20.37 31.60 -14.79
N ASP A 190 -20.88 31.78 -16.01
CA ASP A 190 -22.16 32.41 -16.31
C ASP A 190 -23.32 31.52 -15.84
N PRO A 191 -24.16 31.98 -14.89
CA PRO A 191 -25.31 31.22 -14.41
C PRO A 191 -26.39 31.00 -15.46
N GLY A 192 -26.44 31.81 -16.52
CA GLY A 192 -27.32 31.62 -17.67
C GLY A 192 -26.65 30.88 -18.84
N GLY A 193 -25.38 30.52 -18.70
CA GLY A 193 -24.60 29.81 -19.71
C GLY A 193 -24.87 28.30 -19.74
N ARG A 194 -24.19 27.60 -20.66
CA ARG A 194 -24.34 26.15 -20.84
C ARG A 194 -23.34 25.31 -20.06
N ASP A 195 -22.29 25.89 -19.50
CA ASP A 195 -21.19 25.12 -18.88
C ASP A 195 -21.69 24.18 -17.77
N VAL A 196 -22.51 24.69 -16.83
CA VAL A 196 -23.07 23.87 -15.74
C VAL A 196 -24.00 22.80 -16.28
N THR A 197 -24.88 23.14 -17.24
CA THR A 197 -25.81 22.17 -17.82
C THR A 197 -25.13 21.10 -18.66
N GLU A 198 -23.99 21.41 -19.28
CA GLU A 198 -23.25 20.48 -20.13
C GLU A 198 -22.29 19.59 -19.33
N CYS A 199 -21.66 20.11 -18.27
CA CYS A 199 -20.61 19.40 -17.53
C CYS A 199 -20.96 19.07 -16.07
N GLY A 200 -22.02 19.67 -15.51
CA GLY A 200 -22.44 19.47 -14.13
C GLY A 200 -21.47 20.01 -13.08
N LEU A 201 -20.54 20.89 -13.44
CA LEU A 201 -19.53 21.44 -12.53
C LEU A 201 -19.85 22.88 -12.14
N LEU A 202 -19.79 23.18 -10.85
CA LEU A 202 -19.97 24.54 -10.33
C LEU A 202 -18.96 24.82 -9.23
N VAL A 203 -18.25 25.94 -9.34
CA VAL A 203 -17.40 26.48 -8.28
C VAL A 203 -17.98 27.80 -7.80
N LEU A 204 -18.19 27.91 -6.49
CA LEU A 204 -18.60 29.13 -5.81
C LEU A 204 -17.50 29.56 -4.85
N SER A 205 -17.14 30.84 -4.86
CA SER A 205 -16.12 31.40 -3.95
C SER A 205 -16.66 32.61 -3.21
N ARG A 206 -16.48 32.62 -1.89
CA ARG A 206 -16.66 33.80 -1.04
C ARG A 206 -15.43 34.73 -1.10
N LEU A 207 -14.27 34.16 -1.42
CA LEU A 207 -13.06 34.92 -1.70
C LEU A 207 -13.19 35.65 -3.04
N PRO A 208 -12.61 36.85 -3.19
CA PRO A 208 -12.55 37.57 -4.45
C PRO A 208 -12.00 36.70 -5.60
N VAL A 209 -12.82 36.50 -6.63
CA VAL A 209 -12.40 35.75 -7.83
C VAL A 209 -11.70 36.70 -8.78
N ARG A 210 -10.40 36.50 -8.96
CA ARG A 210 -9.55 37.25 -9.90
C ARG A 210 -9.85 36.88 -11.35
N GLU A 211 -10.06 35.59 -11.61
CA GLU A 211 -10.37 35.06 -12.94
C GLU A 211 -10.96 33.65 -12.85
N ALA A 212 -11.58 33.20 -13.95
CA ALA A 212 -12.09 31.83 -14.06
C ALA A 212 -11.74 31.21 -15.43
N GLY A 213 -11.68 29.89 -15.47
CA GLY A 213 -11.36 29.15 -16.69
C GLY A 213 -11.91 27.73 -16.67
N MET A 214 -12.09 27.16 -17.86
CA MET A 214 -12.57 25.79 -18.02
C MET A 214 -11.82 25.06 -19.13
N HIS A 215 -11.54 23.78 -18.92
CA HIS A 215 -11.01 22.86 -19.92
C HIS A 215 -11.94 21.65 -20.06
N LEU A 216 -12.28 21.28 -21.29
CA LEU A 216 -13.05 20.06 -21.57
C LEU A 216 -12.09 18.89 -21.70
N LEU A 217 -12.28 17.85 -20.88
CA LEU A 217 -11.55 16.59 -20.95
C LEU A 217 -12.22 15.61 -21.94
N GLY A 218 -13.53 15.74 -22.12
CA GLY A 218 -14.32 14.94 -23.05
C GLY A 218 -15.78 15.42 -23.10
N PRO A 219 -16.68 14.65 -23.73
CA PRO A 219 -18.11 14.94 -23.70
C PRO A 219 -18.61 14.92 -22.25
N HIS A 220 -19.14 16.06 -21.78
CA HIS A 220 -19.65 16.25 -20.41
C HIS A 220 -18.62 16.12 -19.27
N LYS A 221 -17.32 16.00 -19.58
CA LYS A 221 -16.23 15.87 -18.61
C LYS A 221 -15.29 17.04 -18.75
N ALA A 222 -15.00 17.73 -17.65
CA ALA A 222 -14.26 18.98 -17.66
C ALA A 222 -13.52 19.21 -16.33
N VAL A 223 -12.63 20.20 -16.34
CA VAL A 223 -12.16 20.88 -15.14
C VAL A 223 -12.53 22.35 -15.24
N THR A 224 -13.18 22.87 -14.21
CA THR A 224 -13.48 24.30 -14.06
C THR A 224 -12.66 24.85 -12.91
N ALA A 225 -12.11 26.05 -13.04
CA ALA A 225 -11.21 26.63 -12.05
C ALA A 225 -11.48 28.12 -11.85
N VAL A 226 -11.27 28.57 -10.63
CA VAL A 226 -11.22 29.99 -10.26
C VAL A 226 -9.88 30.29 -9.61
N THR A 227 -9.35 31.47 -9.88
CA THR A 227 -8.21 32.02 -9.13
C THR A 227 -8.76 32.97 -8.08
N VAL A 228 -8.43 32.71 -6.82
CA VAL A 228 -8.75 33.58 -5.68
C VAL A 228 -7.47 34.15 -5.08
N ASP A 229 -7.52 35.39 -4.60
CA ASP A 229 -6.37 35.98 -3.93
C ASP A 229 -6.37 35.62 -2.44
N THR A 230 -5.23 35.12 -1.93
CA THR A 230 -5.00 34.86 -0.50
C THR A 230 -3.83 35.71 0.01
N PRO A 231 -3.66 35.86 1.34
CA PRO A 231 -2.49 36.56 1.89
C PRO A 231 -1.14 35.96 1.48
N ALA A 232 -1.10 34.68 1.13
CA ALA A 232 0.11 33.98 0.68
C ALA A 232 0.35 34.08 -0.84
N GLY A 233 -0.54 34.75 -1.58
CA GLY A 233 -0.53 34.81 -3.04
C GLY A 233 -1.79 34.21 -3.68
N PRO A 234 -1.86 34.17 -5.02
CA PRO A 234 -3.00 33.61 -5.73
C PRO A 234 -3.10 32.09 -5.51
N LEU A 235 -4.32 31.62 -5.28
CA LEU A 235 -4.69 30.22 -5.18
C LEU A 235 -5.67 29.88 -6.31
N VAL A 236 -5.33 28.87 -7.10
CA VAL A 236 -6.21 28.28 -8.11
C VAL A 236 -6.98 27.14 -7.47
N VAL A 237 -8.30 27.28 -7.42
CA VAL A 237 -9.21 26.24 -6.95
C VAL A 237 -9.94 25.66 -8.15
N ALA A 238 -9.64 24.41 -8.47
CA ALA A 238 -10.18 23.67 -9.60
C ALA A 238 -11.16 22.59 -9.11
N ALA A 239 -12.20 22.33 -9.88
CA ALA A 239 -13.19 21.29 -9.67
C ALA A 239 -13.26 20.36 -10.88
N THR A 240 -13.30 19.05 -10.66
CA THR A 240 -13.41 18.04 -11.70
C THR A 240 -14.45 16.98 -11.35
N HIS A 241 -14.94 16.28 -12.37
CA HIS A 241 -15.74 15.07 -12.22
C HIS A 241 -15.30 14.10 -13.31
N LEU A 242 -14.58 13.03 -12.94
CA LEU A 242 -13.99 12.09 -13.88
C LEU A 242 -14.97 11.00 -14.31
N THR A 243 -14.60 10.22 -15.33
CA THR A 243 -15.44 9.17 -15.89
C THR A 243 -15.70 8.02 -14.90
N SER A 244 -16.97 7.62 -14.70
CA SER A 244 -17.34 6.52 -13.80
C SER A 244 -17.09 5.12 -14.40
N ASP A 245 -17.05 4.10 -13.54
CA ASP A 245 -16.94 2.68 -13.96
C ASP A 245 -18.17 2.15 -14.70
N HIS A 246 -19.28 2.90 -14.72
CA HIS A 246 -20.43 2.60 -15.56
C HIS A 246 -20.17 2.84 -17.05
N THR A 247 -19.09 3.54 -17.39
CA THR A 247 -18.69 3.79 -18.77
C THR A 247 -17.80 2.67 -19.28
N GLU A 248 -18.04 2.20 -20.51
CA GLU A 248 -17.17 1.23 -21.17
C GLU A 248 -15.71 1.73 -21.22
N ASN A 249 -14.79 0.90 -20.72
CA ASN A 249 -13.38 1.26 -20.52
C ASN A 249 -13.19 2.51 -19.63
N GLY A 250 -14.06 2.71 -18.63
CA GLY A 250 -14.07 3.89 -17.75
C GLY A 250 -12.72 4.15 -17.09
N HIS A 251 -12.04 3.13 -16.58
CA HIS A 251 -10.71 3.24 -15.98
C HIS A 251 -9.65 3.80 -16.95
N LEU A 252 -9.58 3.32 -18.21
CA LEU A 252 -8.64 3.84 -19.21
C LEU A 252 -8.94 5.31 -19.56
N ARG A 253 -10.23 5.67 -19.63
CA ARG A 253 -10.64 7.06 -19.87
C ARG A 253 -10.23 7.96 -18.70
N ARG A 254 -10.43 7.52 -17.46
CA ARG A 254 -9.98 8.24 -16.27
C ARG A 254 -8.47 8.45 -16.24
N ASP A 255 -7.68 7.42 -16.57
CA ASP A 255 -6.22 7.56 -16.61
C ASP A 255 -5.78 8.61 -17.62
N ALA A 256 -6.43 8.66 -18.79
CA ALA A 256 -6.20 9.71 -19.79
C ALA A 256 -6.64 11.10 -19.31
N GLU A 257 -7.79 11.20 -18.63
CA GLU A 257 -8.28 12.43 -18.01
C GLU A 257 -7.32 12.95 -16.93
N LEU A 258 -6.82 12.07 -16.06
CA LEU A 258 -5.83 12.38 -15.01
C LEU A 258 -4.51 12.86 -15.62
N ALA A 259 -4.00 12.17 -16.64
CA ALA A 259 -2.79 12.60 -17.34
C ALA A 259 -2.95 14.00 -17.97
N ARG A 260 -4.12 14.27 -18.55
CA ARG A 260 -4.44 15.58 -19.14
C ARG A 260 -4.56 16.68 -18.09
N LEU A 261 -5.13 16.37 -16.93
CA LEU A 261 -5.17 17.28 -15.78
C LEU A 261 -3.77 17.56 -15.24
N ALA A 262 -2.92 16.54 -15.10
CA ALA A 262 -1.53 16.71 -14.65
C ALA A 262 -0.76 17.65 -15.59
N GLU A 263 -0.86 17.44 -16.91
CA GLU A 263 -0.23 18.29 -17.93
C GLU A 263 -0.71 19.75 -17.83
N GLY A 264 -2.02 19.95 -17.73
CA GLY A 264 -2.60 21.30 -17.72
C GLY A 264 -2.39 22.08 -16.43
N LEU A 265 -2.43 21.40 -15.29
CA LEU A 265 -2.23 22.02 -13.98
C LEU A 265 -0.76 22.29 -13.69
N ALA A 266 0.18 21.51 -14.23
CA ALA A 266 1.62 21.76 -14.11
C ALA A 266 2.05 23.12 -14.71
N GLY A 267 1.29 23.63 -15.70
CA GLY A 267 1.53 24.95 -16.31
C GLY A 267 1.00 26.14 -15.51
N VAL A 268 0.35 25.92 -14.37
CA VAL A 268 -0.23 26.99 -13.54
C VAL A 268 0.83 27.52 -12.56
N GLU A 269 1.26 28.77 -12.77
CA GLU A 269 2.28 29.46 -11.95
C GLU A 269 1.70 30.01 -10.62
N ALA A 270 0.97 29.18 -9.87
CA ALA A 270 0.33 29.54 -8.60
C ALA A 270 0.07 28.30 -7.73
N ALA A 271 -0.37 28.49 -6.49
CA ALA A 271 -0.83 27.37 -5.69
C ALA A 271 -2.09 26.76 -6.33
N VAL A 272 -2.20 25.43 -6.37
CA VAL A 272 -3.34 24.73 -7.00
C VAL A 272 -3.97 23.77 -6.01
N THR A 273 -5.29 23.80 -5.91
CA THR A 273 -6.09 22.75 -5.26
C THR A 273 -7.10 22.20 -6.25
N LEU A 274 -7.17 20.88 -6.39
CA LEU A 274 -8.12 20.18 -7.25
C LEU A 274 -9.11 19.40 -6.39
N LEU A 275 -10.38 19.69 -6.54
CA LEU A 275 -11.48 19.14 -5.78
C LEU A 275 -12.40 18.34 -6.70
N GLY A 276 -13.06 17.31 -6.17
CA GLY A 276 -14.17 16.68 -6.87
C GLY A 276 -14.24 15.19 -6.74
N ASP A 277 -15.11 14.61 -7.56
CA ASP A 277 -15.32 13.18 -7.70
C ASP A 277 -14.39 12.64 -8.79
N PHE A 278 -13.38 11.88 -8.36
CA PHE A 278 -12.42 11.26 -9.23
C PHE A 278 -12.92 9.93 -9.80
N ASN A 279 -14.03 9.39 -9.31
CA ASN A 279 -14.53 8.07 -9.66
C ASN A 279 -13.44 6.98 -9.56
N ASP A 280 -12.47 7.18 -8.67
CA ASP A 280 -11.29 6.35 -8.55
C ASP A 280 -10.94 6.10 -7.07
N GLY A 281 -11.19 4.86 -6.65
CA GLY A 281 -10.92 4.39 -5.30
C GLY A 281 -9.48 3.93 -5.06
N ARG A 282 -8.57 4.05 -6.04
CA ARG A 282 -7.15 3.68 -5.85
C ARG A 282 -6.46 4.64 -4.86
N HIS A 283 -5.48 4.13 -4.12
CA HIS A 283 -4.70 4.88 -3.12
C HIS A 283 -3.20 4.69 -3.35
N GLY A 284 -2.36 5.49 -2.68
CA GLY A 284 -0.91 5.39 -2.80
C GLY A 284 -0.40 5.74 -4.20
N ALA A 285 0.61 5.00 -4.68
CA ALA A 285 1.30 5.26 -5.95
C ALA A 285 0.41 5.13 -7.19
N GLU A 286 -0.71 4.41 -7.10
CA GLU A 286 -1.65 4.18 -8.20
C GLU A 286 -2.91 5.06 -8.11
N GLY A 287 -3.01 5.91 -7.08
CA GLY A 287 -4.18 6.76 -6.85
C GLY A 287 -4.12 8.10 -7.60
N PRO A 288 -5.25 8.82 -7.68
CA PRO A 288 -5.33 10.13 -8.35
C PRO A 288 -4.31 11.16 -7.85
N ALA A 289 -4.01 11.15 -6.55
CA ALA A 289 -3.04 12.04 -5.94
C ALA A 289 -1.62 11.84 -6.54
N ALA A 290 -1.18 10.59 -6.67
CA ALA A 290 0.12 10.26 -7.25
C ALA A 290 0.17 10.57 -8.75
N ALA A 291 -0.89 10.24 -9.50
CA ALA A 291 -0.98 10.52 -10.93
C ALA A 291 -0.88 12.02 -11.26
N LEU A 292 -1.37 12.87 -10.36
CA LEU A 292 -1.34 14.33 -10.50
C LEU A 292 -0.11 14.98 -9.85
N GLY A 293 0.72 14.22 -9.11
CA GLY A 293 1.82 14.78 -8.31
C GLY A 293 1.33 15.71 -7.19
N MET A 294 0.15 15.42 -6.63
CA MET A 294 -0.52 16.21 -5.60
C MET A 294 -0.65 15.43 -4.28
N ARG A 295 -0.87 16.14 -3.17
CA ARG A 295 -1.16 15.54 -1.86
C ARG A 295 -2.65 15.43 -1.62
N ASP A 296 -3.09 14.39 -0.94
CA ASP A 296 -4.50 14.19 -0.56
C ASP A 296 -4.76 14.78 0.82
N ALA A 297 -5.65 15.77 0.92
CA ALA A 297 -5.98 16.46 2.16
C ALA A 297 -6.50 15.53 3.26
N TRP A 298 -7.21 14.47 2.89
CA TRP A 298 -7.70 13.49 3.85
C TRP A 298 -6.53 12.71 4.45
N SER A 299 -5.63 12.22 3.58
CA SER A 299 -4.45 11.46 3.99
C SER A 299 -3.47 12.30 4.81
N ASP A 300 -3.36 13.60 4.55
CA ASP A 300 -2.54 14.53 5.35
C ASP A 300 -3.02 14.62 6.81
N VAL A 301 -4.33 14.47 7.07
CA VAL A 301 -4.92 14.61 8.41
C VAL A 301 -5.08 13.26 9.11
N HIS A 302 -5.53 12.23 8.39
CA HIS A 302 -5.91 10.93 8.96
C HIS A 302 -4.88 9.82 8.69
N GLY A 303 -3.87 10.09 7.86
CA GLY A 303 -2.84 9.14 7.46
C GLY A 303 -3.20 8.41 6.15
N ALA A 304 -2.17 7.95 5.42
CA ALA A 304 -2.33 7.33 4.11
C ALA A 304 -3.06 5.97 4.13
N ALA A 305 -3.10 5.30 5.29
CA ALA A 305 -3.79 4.03 5.49
C ALA A 305 -5.30 4.20 5.78
N ASP A 306 -5.75 5.40 6.12
CA ASP A 306 -7.17 5.68 6.32
C ASP A 306 -7.88 5.67 4.97
N GLY A 307 -8.70 4.64 4.75
CA GLY A 307 -9.47 4.42 3.52
C GLY A 307 -10.95 4.82 3.64
N THR A 308 -11.31 5.68 4.59
CA THR A 308 -12.71 6.05 4.86
C THR A 308 -13.44 6.41 3.55
N PRO A 309 -14.54 5.72 3.21
CA PRO A 309 -15.19 5.89 1.91
C PRO A 309 -16.01 7.18 1.86
N THR A 310 -16.08 7.77 0.66
CA THR A 310 -17.03 8.85 0.36
C THR A 310 -18.24 8.31 -0.40
N PHE A 311 -18.12 7.13 -1.00
CA PHE A 311 -19.21 6.37 -1.58
C PHE A 311 -19.29 5.01 -0.89
N ASP A 312 -20.35 4.77 -0.12
CA ASP A 312 -20.50 3.55 0.70
C ASP A 312 -21.87 2.88 0.48
N PRO A 313 -21.96 1.89 -0.43
CA PRO A 313 -23.18 1.11 -0.65
C PRO A 313 -23.65 0.29 0.57
N GLY A 314 -22.76 0.00 1.53
CA GLY A 314 -23.10 -0.74 2.73
C GLY A 314 -23.81 0.12 3.79
N ALA A 315 -23.40 1.39 3.89
CA ALA A 315 -23.98 2.35 4.85
C ALA A 315 -25.08 3.24 4.25
N ASN A 316 -24.99 3.58 2.96
CA ASN A 316 -25.90 4.49 2.28
C ASN A 316 -26.77 3.75 1.25
N PRO A 317 -28.07 3.54 1.54
CA PRO A 317 -28.99 2.85 0.61
C PRO A 317 -29.13 3.54 -0.76
N LEU A 318 -28.89 4.86 -0.84
CA LEU A 318 -28.91 5.60 -2.09
C LEU A 318 -27.69 5.21 -2.96
N ALA A 319 -26.51 5.11 -2.37
CA ALA A 319 -25.31 4.63 -3.04
C ALA A 319 -25.46 3.17 -3.51
N ALA A 320 -26.16 2.34 -2.73
CA ALA A 320 -26.45 0.95 -3.12
C ALA A 320 -27.24 0.82 -4.42
N MET A 321 -28.14 1.78 -4.72
CA MET A 321 -28.92 1.76 -5.97
C MET A 321 -28.07 2.03 -7.21
N GLY A 322 -27.00 2.83 -7.08
CA GLY A 322 -26.10 3.20 -8.18
C GLY A 322 -24.82 2.37 -8.28
N SER A 323 -24.56 1.46 -7.33
CA SER A 323 -23.33 0.68 -7.28
C SER A 323 -23.36 -0.55 -8.19
N LEU A 324 -22.31 -0.75 -8.99
CA LEU A 324 -22.12 -1.99 -9.78
C LEU A 324 -21.51 -3.14 -8.98
N SER A 325 -20.66 -2.81 -8.01
CA SER A 325 -19.81 -3.76 -7.29
C SER A 325 -20.23 -3.97 -5.83
N GLY A 326 -21.07 -3.10 -5.29
CA GLY A 326 -21.41 -3.05 -3.86
C GLY A 326 -20.24 -2.67 -2.96
N ARG A 327 -19.09 -2.25 -3.51
CA ARG A 327 -17.88 -1.91 -2.76
C ARG A 327 -17.89 -0.44 -2.34
N ALA A 328 -17.47 -0.19 -1.10
CA ALA A 328 -17.23 1.16 -0.60
C ALA A 328 -15.86 1.66 -1.05
N SER A 329 -15.78 2.94 -1.44
CA SER A 329 -14.56 3.56 -1.99
C SER A 329 -14.48 5.05 -1.66
N ARG A 330 -13.26 5.60 -1.54
CA ARG A 330 -13.04 7.05 -1.48
C ARG A 330 -12.87 7.62 -2.89
N LEU A 331 -13.96 8.12 -3.44
CA LEU A 331 -14.03 8.66 -4.80
C LEU A 331 -13.83 10.19 -4.82
N ASP A 332 -14.32 10.88 -3.78
CA ASP A 332 -14.27 12.33 -3.64
C ASP A 332 -13.01 12.74 -2.90
N ARG A 333 -12.27 13.71 -3.45
CA ARG A 333 -10.99 14.15 -2.87
C ARG A 333 -10.79 15.65 -2.97
N ILE A 334 -10.01 16.17 -2.02
CA ILE A 334 -9.40 17.51 -2.09
C ILE A 334 -7.90 17.29 -2.20
N LEU A 335 -7.34 17.59 -3.37
CA LEU A 335 -5.93 17.41 -3.68
C LEU A 335 -5.20 18.75 -3.70
N LEU A 336 -3.99 18.81 -3.14
CA LEU A 336 -3.15 20.01 -3.07
C LEU A 336 -1.86 19.85 -3.87
N GLY A 337 -1.56 20.82 -4.72
CA GLY A 337 -0.29 20.90 -5.43
C GLY A 337 0.88 21.19 -4.48
N ALA A 338 2.11 21.05 -5.00
CA ALA A 338 3.37 21.19 -4.28
C ALA A 338 3.63 22.63 -3.78
N THR A 339 2.84 23.07 -2.81
CA THR A 339 2.88 24.39 -2.18
C THR A 339 3.14 24.21 -0.69
N GLY A 340 3.67 25.25 -0.03
CA GLY A 340 3.84 25.30 1.43
C GLY A 340 2.53 25.35 2.23
N ALA A 341 1.45 24.80 1.69
CA ALA A 341 0.13 24.74 2.29
C ALA A 341 0.05 23.58 3.29
N ARG A 342 -0.61 23.80 4.44
CA ARG A 342 -0.83 22.76 5.44
C ARG A 342 -2.32 22.49 5.59
N VAL A 343 -2.72 21.23 5.53
CA VAL A 343 -4.09 20.84 5.86
C VAL A 343 -4.18 20.67 7.38
N THR A 344 -5.08 21.41 8.01
CA THR A 344 -5.26 21.37 9.47
C THR A 344 -6.51 20.60 9.89
N ARG A 345 -7.45 20.40 8.97
CA ARG A 345 -8.69 19.66 9.20
C ARG A 345 -9.18 19.04 7.91
N ALA A 346 -9.71 17.82 7.99
CA ALA A 346 -10.45 17.15 6.93
C ALA A 346 -11.63 16.38 7.57
N ALA A 347 -12.83 16.49 7.01
CA ALA A 347 -14.02 15.83 7.53
C ALA A 347 -15.04 15.49 6.42
N LEU A 348 -15.90 14.50 6.70
CA LEU A 348 -17.02 14.18 5.83
C LEU A 348 -18.26 14.98 6.22
N ARG A 349 -19.13 15.21 5.22
CA ARG A 349 -20.46 15.81 5.38
C ARG A 349 -21.52 14.91 4.77
N GLY A 350 -22.70 14.87 5.40
CA GLY A 350 -23.80 14.01 4.96
C GLY A 350 -23.56 12.50 5.11
N ASN A 351 -22.53 12.09 5.86
CA ASN A 351 -22.24 10.68 6.19
C ASN A 351 -23.12 10.11 7.32
N VAL A 352 -24.00 10.94 7.87
CA VAL A 352 -25.07 10.56 8.79
C VAL A 352 -26.40 10.92 8.12
N PRO A 353 -27.40 10.03 8.12
CA PRO A 353 -28.68 10.34 7.50
C PRO A 353 -29.39 11.48 8.24
N ALA A 354 -30.11 12.31 7.49
CA ALA A 354 -31.01 13.33 8.05
C ALA A 354 -32.26 12.68 8.68
N GLU A 355 -33.19 13.50 9.18
CA GLU A 355 -34.48 13.05 9.71
C GLU A 355 -35.17 12.06 8.74
N GLU A 356 -35.81 11.03 9.30
CA GLU A 356 -36.40 9.89 8.56
C GLU A 356 -35.40 8.94 7.86
N GLY A 357 -34.10 9.06 8.13
CA GLY A 357 -33.09 8.12 7.59
C GLY A 357 -32.59 8.47 6.18
N LEU A 358 -32.81 9.70 5.72
CA LEU A 358 -32.48 10.13 4.36
C LEU A 358 -31.05 10.65 4.24
N PHE A 359 -30.19 9.97 3.50
CA PHE A 359 -28.88 10.52 3.10
C PHE A 359 -29.03 11.62 2.05
N ILE A 360 -28.26 12.70 2.16
CA ILE A 360 -28.36 13.91 1.31
C ILE A 360 -27.99 13.61 -0.15
N SER A 361 -26.95 12.80 -0.36
CA SER A 361 -26.46 12.35 -1.67
C SER A 361 -26.03 10.87 -1.57
N ASP A 362 -25.78 10.20 -2.69
CA ASP A 362 -25.10 8.90 -2.73
C ASP A 362 -23.62 9.01 -2.35
N HIS A 363 -23.04 10.20 -2.50
CA HIS A 363 -21.72 10.54 -2.02
C HIS A 363 -21.77 11.37 -0.72
N PHE A 364 -20.78 11.18 0.14
CA PHE A 364 -20.50 12.03 1.28
C PHE A 364 -19.59 13.18 0.84
N GLY A 365 -19.94 14.41 1.22
CA GLY A 365 -19.13 15.58 0.91
C GLY A 365 -17.82 15.56 1.68
N VAL A 366 -16.77 16.15 1.12
CA VAL A 366 -15.45 16.25 1.76
C VAL A 366 -15.14 17.71 2.01
N GLU A 367 -14.87 18.08 3.27
CA GLU A 367 -14.38 19.40 3.64
C GLU A 367 -12.92 19.35 4.10
N ALA A 368 -12.16 20.39 3.79
CA ALA A 368 -10.80 20.58 4.29
C ALA A 368 -10.52 22.04 4.66
N THR A 369 -9.69 22.26 5.66
CA THR A 369 -9.15 23.60 5.99
C THR A 369 -7.67 23.63 5.65
N VAL A 370 -7.29 24.57 4.80
CA VAL A 370 -5.93 24.68 4.24
C VAL A 370 -5.32 26.01 4.64
N GLU A 371 -4.21 25.98 5.35
CA GLU A 371 -3.44 27.16 5.74
C GLU A 371 -2.34 27.46 4.72
N PHE A 372 -2.24 28.73 4.31
CA PHE A 372 -1.23 29.20 3.36
C PHE A 372 -0.35 30.26 4.04
N GLY A 373 0.96 30.01 4.14
CA GLY A 373 1.92 30.93 4.77
C GLY A 373 3.35 30.40 4.71
N ALA A 374 4.34 31.29 4.94
CA ALA A 374 5.75 30.90 4.99
C ALA A 374 5.95 29.77 6.02
N PRO A 375 6.73 28.72 5.69
CA PRO A 375 6.81 27.50 6.49
C PRO A 375 7.31 27.82 7.90
N GLY A 376 6.39 27.82 8.86
CA GLY A 376 6.68 27.84 10.30
C GLY A 376 7.06 26.47 10.87
N GLY A 377 7.17 25.43 10.03
CA GLY A 377 7.72 24.13 10.39
C GLY A 377 8.92 23.85 9.49
N GLY A 378 10.03 23.42 10.10
CA GLY A 378 11.19 22.95 9.34
C GLY A 378 10.85 21.81 8.36
N PRO A 379 11.82 21.33 7.57
CA PRO A 379 11.63 20.22 6.63
C PRO A 379 10.91 19.03 7.30
N ALA A 380 10.06 18.31 6.56
CA ALA A 380 9.33 17.15 7.08
C ALA A 380 10.29 16.19 7.81
N ARG A 381 9.92 15.80 9.04
CA ARG A 381 10.77 15.01 9.94
C ARG A 381 10.11 13.71 10.32
N LEU A 382 10.92 12.68 10.51
CA LEU A 382 10.50 11.43 11.12
C LEU A 382 11.09 11.35 12.54
N ASP A 383 10.23 11.49 13.54
CA ASP A 383 10.61 11.44 14.95
C ASP A 383 10.30 10.06 15.54
N VAL A 384 11.01 9.06 15.03
CA VAL A 384 10.95 7.68 15.53
C VAL A 384 12.21 7.40 16.35
N PRO A 385 12.12 6.72 17.50
CA PRO A 385 13.28 6.35 18.30
C PRO A 385 14.33 5.59 17.49
N ALA A 386 15.58 6.04 17.57
CA ALA A 386 16.70 5.38 16.91
C ALA A 386 17.00 3.99 17.51
N THR A 387 17.50 3.09 16.67
CA THR A 387 17.98 1.76 17.05
C THR A 387 19.40 1.51 16.54
N ALA A 388 20.24 0.90 17.38
CA ALA A 388 21.59 0.46 16.99
C ALA A 388 21.58 -0.75 16.03
N ARG A 389 20.39 -1.16 15.56
CA ARG A 389 20.18 -2.23 14.57
C ARG A 389 20.21 -1.71 13.13
N THR A 390 20.13 -0.40 12.93
CA THR A 390 20.10 0.23 11.61
C THR A 390 21.07 1.41 11.53
N ALA A 391 21.49 1.75 10.32
CA ALA A 391 22.36 2.88 10.06
C ALA A 391 22.19 3.42 8.64
N VAL A 392 22.53 4.69 8.43
CA VAL A 392 22.79 5.28 7.11
C VAL A 392 24.29 5.54 7.00
N ALA A 393 24.93 4.99 5.98
CA ALA A 393 26.37 5.06 5.82
C ALA A 393 26.78 5.17 4.35
N TRP A 394 27.97 5.72 4.10
CA TRP A 394 28.64 5.57 2.81
C TRP A 394 29.51 4.31 2.83
N LEU A 395 29.42 3.50 1.79
CA LEU A 395 30.28 2.34 1.55
C LEU A 395 31.24 2.68 0.41
N PRO A 396 32.56 2.78 0.64
CA PRO A 396 33.49 3.19 -0.41
C PRO A 396 33.55 2.16 -1.56
N PRO A 397 33.14 2.51 -2.80
CA PRO A 397 33.17 1.56 -3.91
C PRO A 397 34.60 1.18 -4.32
N ARG A 398 35.57 2.10 -4.15
CA ARG A 398 36.99 1.92 -4.51
C ARG A 398 37.89 1.74 -3.30
N LEU A 399 37.52 0.83 -2.39
CA LEU A 399 38.31 0.59 -1.19
C LEU A 399 39.56 -0.28 -1.47
N PRO A 400 40.79 0.18 -1.16
CA PRO A 400 42.01 -0.58 -1.36
C PRO A 400 42.03 -1.91 -0.59
N GLU A 401 42.61 -2.96 -1.20
CA GLU A 401 42.70 -4.28 -0.55
C GLU A 401 43.51 -4.23 0.76
N ALA A 402 44.55 -3.39 0.81
CA ALA A 402 45.32 -3.17 2.03
C ALA A 402 44.45 -2.71 3.22
N VAL A 403 43.44 -1.85 2.97
CA VAL A 403 42.47 -1.43 3.99
C VAL A 403 41.60 -2.62 4.43
N ARG A 404 41.14 -3.45 3.49
CA ARG A 404 40.33 -4.65 3.78
C ARG A 404 41.11 -5.69 4.59
N GLU A 405 42.40 -5.87 4.29
CA GLU A 405 43.31 -6.75 5.05
C GLU A 405 43.54 -6.25 6.47
N VAL A 406 43.83 -4.96 6.65
CA VAL A 406 44.00 -4.37 7.97
C VAL A 406 42.73 -4.56 8.80
N ARG A 407 41.55 -4.24 8.23
CA ARG A 407 40.27 -4.45 8.91
C ARG A 407 40.03 -5.91 9.29
N ARG A 408 40.22 -6.86 8.37
CA ARG A 408 40.03 -8.30 8.67
C ARG A 408 40.89 -8.77 9.84
N LYS A 409 42.10 -8.23 9.99
CA LYS A 409 43.04 -8.65 11.03
C LYS A 409 42.85 -7.91 12.37
N HIS A 410 42.46 -6.64 12.33
CA HIS A 410 42.52 -5.76 13.51
C HIS A 410 41.17 -5.17 13.94
N ASP A 411 40.13 -5.22 13.11
CA ASP A 411 38.77 -4.78 13.47
C ASP A 411 37.93 -5.99 13.90
N PRO A 412 37.61 -6.15 15.21
CA PRO A 412 36.79 -7.26 15.69
C PRO A 412 35.35 -7.21 15.13
N GLN A 413 34.94 -6.07 14.57
CA GLN A 413 33.64 -5.89 13.95
C GLN A 413 33.67 -6.10 12.42
N ALA A 414 34.82 -6.41 11.80
CA ALA A 414 34.94 -6.54 10.35
C ALA A 414 33.99 -7.58 9.72
N ALA A 415 33.63 -8.63 10.46
CA ALA A 415 32.67 -9.64 10.01
C ALA A 415 31.20 -9.20 10.19
N ARG A 416 30.93 -8.25 11.09
CA ARG A 416 29.60 -7.71 11.38
C ARG A 416 29.29 -6.43 10.60
N TRP A 417 30.32 -5.68 10.21
CA TRP A 417 30.20 -4.40 9.54
C TRP A 417 31.02 -4.35 8.25
N PRO A 418 30.40 -4.00 7.11
CA PRO A 418 31.17 -3.67 5.91
C PRO A 418 32.09 -2.47 6.19
N ALA A 419 33.07 -2.23 5.32
CA ALA A 419 33.88 -1.01 5.44
C ALA A 419 33.00 0.19 5.09
N HIS A 420 32.88 1.14 6.02
CA HIS A 420 31.86 2.17 5.95
C HIS A 420 32.33 3.46 6.63
N VAL A 421 31.64 4.56 6.30
CA VAL A 421 31.65 5.82 7.04
C VAL A 421 30.21 6.11 7.47
N ASN A 422 29.96 6.17 8.77
CA ASN A 422 28.61 6.38 9.31
C ASN A 422 28.17 7.83 9.15
N LEU A 423 26.99 8.04 8.57
CA LEU A 423 26.31 9.34 8.57
C LEU A 423 25.29 9.38 9.70
N LEU A 424 24.43 8.37 9.81
CA LEU A 424 23.50 8.19 10.93
C LEU A 424 23.68 6.80 11.52
N PHE A 425 24.38 6.68 12.64
CA PHE A 425 24.48 5.41 13.39
C PHE A 425 23.51 5.43 14.57
N GLY A 426 22.61 4.45 14.62
CA GLY A 426 21.36 4.62 15.36
C GLY A 426 20.34 5.30 14.48
N PHE A 427 19.80 4.56 13.49
CA PHE A 427 18.78 5.07 12.58
C PHE A 427 17.39 4.56 13.00
N VAL A 428 16.33 4.86 12.24
CA VAL A 428 14.99 4.36 12.55
C VAL A 428 14.92 2.82 12.39
N PRO A 429 14.00 2.13 13.08
CA PRO A 429 13.76 0.70 12.88
C PRO A 429 13.43 0.35 11.43
N GLU A 430 13.69 -0.88 11.03
CA GLU A 430 13.41 -1.35 9.67
C GLU A 430 11.92 -1.23 9.29
N SER A 431 11.02 -1.36 10.27
CA SER A 431 9.58 -1.14 10.13
C SER A 431 9.20 0.28 9.69
N SER A 432 10.09 1.25 9.85
CA SER A 432 9.88 2.65 9.46
C SER A 432 10.62 3.02 8.17
N PHE A 433 11.24 2.06 7.47
CA PHE A 433 12.01 2.38 6.26
C PHE A 433 11.14 2.91 5.11
N ASP A 434 9.89 2.46 5.00
CA ASP A 434 8.97 2.94 3.98
C ASP A 434 8.63 4.44 4.14
N GLU A 435 8.58 4.93 5.38
CA GLU A 435 8.43 6.36 5.69
C GLU A 435 9.76 7.13 5.62
N ALA A 436 10.86 6.47 6.01
CA ALA A 436 12.17 7.12 6.11
C ALA A 436 12.88 7.30 4.77
N LEU A 437 12.75 6.36 3.84
CA LEU A 437 13.45 6.41 2.55
C LEU A 437 13.05 7.61 1.68
N PRO A 438 11.77 8.01 1.57
CA PRO A 438 11.39 9.23 0.88
C PRO A 438 12.05 10.50 1.47
N LEU A 439 12.15 10.58 2.80
CA LEU A 439 12.81 11.71 3.47
C LEU A 439 14.33 11.69 3.29
N LEU A 440 14.94 10.49 3.28
CA LEU A 440 16.35 10.32 2.92
C LEU A 440 16.61 10.71 1.48
N ALA A 441 15.74 10.31 0.55
CA ALA A 441 15.80 10.64 -0.86
C ALA A 441 15.73 12.14 -1.11
N GLU A 442 14.81 12.83 -0.45
CA GLU A 442 14.68 14.28 -0.55
C GLU A 442 15.93 15.01 -0.03
N ALA A 443 16.47 14.59 1.12
CA ALA A 443 17.72 15.15 1.65
C ALA A 443 18.94 14.84 0.76
N ALA A 444 19.00 13.63 0.19
CA ALA A 444 20.05 13.19 -0.71
C ALA A 444 20.01 13.92 -2.07
N ALA A 445 18.82 14.16 -2.62
CA ALA A 445 18.62 14.91 -3.86
C ALA A 445 19.16 16.35 -3.76
N GLY A 446 19.01 16.97 -2.58
CA GLY A 446 19.56 18.30 -2.30
C GLY A 446 21.07 18.37 -2.12
N THR A 447 21.77 17.22 -2.08
CA THR A 447 23.23 17.15 -1.91
C THR A 447 23.90 16.63 -3.18
N ALA A 448 24.76 17.42 -3.81
CA ALA A 448 25.49 16.98 -4.99
C ALA A 448 26.50 15.86 -4.64
N PRO A 449 26.70 14.85 -5.53
CA PRO A 449 27.79 13.91 -5.40
C PRO A 449 29.16 14.62 -5.29
N PHE A 450 30.06 14.07 -4.48
CA PHE A 450 31.40 14.63 -4.26
C PHE A 450 32.48 13.55 -4.17
N GLU A 451 33.75 13.94 -4.23
CA GLU A 451 34.89 13.03 -4.10
C GLU A 451 35.43 13.03 -2.67
N ALA A 452 35.56 11.84 -2.09
CA ALA A 452 36.23 11.63 -0.80
C ALA A 452 37.69 11.23 -1.02
N ARG A 453 38.60 11.79 -0.21
CA ARG A 453 40.01 11.41 -0.20
C ARG A 453 40.32 10.64 1.08
N LEU A 454 40.52 9.33 0.92
CA LEU A 454 40.88 8.41 1.99
C LEU A 454 42.40 8.49 2.24
N GLU A 455 42.82 9.26 3.23
CA GLU A 455 44.24 9.47 3.55
C GLU A 455 44.42 9.89 5.01
N GLY A 456 45.51 9.49 5.65
CA GLY A 456 45.77 9.83 7.05
C GLY A 456 45.15 8.82 8.01
N VAL A 457 45.99 8.20 8.83
CA VAL A 457 45.56 7.27 9.87
C VAL A 457 45.61 7.99 11.21
N HIS A 458 44.50 7.92 11.93
CA HIS A 458 44.31 8.60 13.21
C HIS A 458 43.76 7.62 14.26
N SER A 459 43.67 8.07 15.50
CA SER A 459 43.07 7.28 16.58
C SER A 459 42.30 8.17 17.55
N PHE A 460 41.26 7.61 18.17
CA PHE A 460 40.62 8.19 19.35
C PHE A 460 40.50 7.12 20.45
N GLY A 461 40.73 7.55 21.69
CA GLY A 461 40.87 6.66 22.84
C GLY A 461 39.54 6.27 23.48
N HIS A 462 39.48 5.03 23.93
CA HIS A 462 38.48 4.50 24.87
C HIS A 462 39.15 4.21 26.22
N ARG A 463 38.39 3.67 27.19
CA ARG A 463 38.92 3.39 28.54
C ARG A 463 40.10 2.39 28.55
N GLU A 464 40.10 1.41 27.66
CA GLU A 464 41.05 0.27 27.69
C GLU A 464 41.78 0.04 26.36
N ASP A 465 41.29 0.62 25.27
CA ASP A 465 41.86 0.52 23.93
C ASP A 465 41.60 1.83 23.16
N ALA A 466 42.02 1.89 21.90
CA ALA A 466 41.73 2.99 21.00
C ALA A 466 41.24 2.46 19.66
N THR A 467 40.27 3.16 19.06
CA THR A 467 39.88 2.91 17.66
C THR A 467 40.89 3.60 16.75
N VAL A 468 41.46 2.84 15.83
CA VAL A 468 42.33 3.34 14.77
C VAL A 468 41.51 3.43 13.49
N TRP A 469 41.57 4.55 12.79
CA TRP A 469 40.69 4.86 11.66
C TRP A 469 41.43 5.61 10.55
N LEU A 470 40.91 5.47 9.32
CA LEU A 470 41.35 6.16 8.11
C LEU A 470 40.45 7.37 7.87
N ASP A 471 41.04 8.53 7.59
CA ASP A 471 40.30 9.78 7.36
C ASP A 471 39.75 9.87 5.92
N PRO A 472 38.41 9.86 5.74
CA PRO A 472 37.78 10.04 4.43
C PRO A 472 37.62 11.51 4.00
N ALA A 473 37.91 12.45 4.90
CA ALA A 473 37.76 13.89 4.73
C ALA A 473 39.12 14.60 4.62
N ALA A 474 40.19 13.89 4.23
CA ALA A 474 41.52 14.47 4.11
C ALA A 474 41.62 15.64 3.10
N ALA A 475 40.68 15.72 2.15
CA ALA A 475 40.55 16.84 1.22
C ALA A 475 39.59 17.97 1.69
N GLY A 476 39.05 17.86 2.91
CA GLY A 476 38.06 18.76 3.50
C GLY A 476 36.82 18.00 4.00
N ASP A 477 36.26 18.45 5.12
CA ASP A 477 35.08 17.84 5.76
C ASP A 477 33.76 18.55 5.43
N GLY A 478 33.79 19.71 4.78
CA GLY A 478 32.61 20.53 4.44
C GLY A 478 31.45 19.74 3.83
N PRO A 479 31.64 19.00 2.72
CA PRO A 479 30.58 18.18 2.10
C PRO A 479 30.03 17.11 3.04
N TRP A 480 30.89 16.52 3.90
CA TRP A 480 30.47 15.54 4.90
C TRP A 480 29.59 16.17 5.98
N GLN A 481 29.94 17.37 6.44
CA GLN A 481 29.15 18.11 7.43
C GLN A 481 27.81 18.57 6.86
N GLU A 482 27.78 19.06 5.62
CA GLU A 482 26.57 19.48 4.93
C GLU A 482 25.59 18.32 4.74
N LEU A 483 26.09 17.17 4.25
CA LEU A 483 25.31 15.95 4.11
C LEU A 483 24.77 15.46 5.47
N ARG A 484 25.62 15.43 6.50
CA ARG A 484 25.21 15.05 7.86
C ARG A 484 24.11 15.98 8.39
N ARG A 485 24.24 17.28 8.18
CA ARG A 485 23.24 18.28 8.60
C ARG A 485 21.90 18.05 7.89
N ALA A 486 21.91 17.91 6.56
CA ALA A 486 20.70 17.67 5.78
C ALA A 486 19.95 16.41 6.25
N LEU A 487 20.68 15.34 6.55
CA LEU A 487 20.09 14.10 7.08
C LEU A 487 19.56 14.27 8.51
N THR A 488 20.32 14.89 9.42
CA THR A 488 19.91 15.07 10.83
C THR A 488 18.79 16.09 11.05
N GLU A 489 18.50 16.93 10.06
CA GLU A 489 17.32 17.80 10.04
C GLU A 489 16.03 17.00 9.80
N ARG A 490 16.09 15.93 8.99
CA ARG A 490 14.97 15.02 8.72
C ARG A 490 14.76 13.99 9.83
N PHE A 491 15.83 13.60 10.53
CA PHE A 491 15.80 12.55 11.54
C PHE A 491 16.33 13.04 12.90
N PRO A 492 15.57 13.86 13.64
CA PRO A 492 16.02 14.45 14.90
C PRO A 492 16.39 13.39 15.95
N GLY A 493 15.65 12.28 16.02
CA GLY A 493 15.94 11.14 16.92
C GLY A 493 17.24 10.38 16.59
N CYS A 494 17.86 10.63 15.43
CA CYS A 494 19.05 9.92 14.94
C CYS A 494 20.35 10.74 15.03
N ARG A 495 20.35 11.86 15.77
CA ARG A 495 21.50 12.78 15.85
C ARG A 495 22.73 12.19 16.54
N GLY A 496 22.58 11.19 17.39
CA GLY A 496 23.66 10.64 18.21
C GLY A 496 24.04 11.57 19.37
N ARG A 497 25.23 11.38 19.96
CA ARG A 497 25.74 12.23 21.05
C ARG A 497 26.19 13.60 20.53
N ALA A 498 26.08 14.64 21.35
CA ALA A 498 26.29 16.05 21.01
C ALA A 498 27.75 16.46 20.67
N GLU A 499 28.70 15.51 20.71
CA GLU A 499 30.07 15.74 20.30
C GLU A 499 30.13 15.74 18.76
N GLY A 500 30.85 16.70 18.18
CA GLY A 500 30.82 16.97 16.73
C GLY A 500 31.03 15.74 15.84
N TYR A 501 30.54 15.82 14.59
CA TYR A 501 30.70 14.75 13.63
C TYR A 501 32.12 14.71 13.04
N THR A 502 32.82 13.60 13.23
CA THR A 502 34.05 13.29 12.50
C THR A 502 33.81 12.11 11.58
N PRO A 503 33.80 12.29 10.25
CA PRO A 503 33.70 11.17 9.32
C PRO A 503 34.96 10.31 9.45
N HIS A 504 34.79 8.99 9.60
CA HIS A 504 35.91 8.08 9.80
C HIS A 504 35.60 6.68 9.27
N LEU A 505 36.62 5.99 8.74
CA LEU A 505 36.54 4.58 8.36
C LEU A 505 37.38 3.75 9.34
N THR A 506 36.73 2.93 10.16
CA THR A 506 37.43 2.14 11.19
C THR A 506 38.34 1.08 10.57
N LEU A 507 39.62 1.09 10.97
CA LEU A 507 40.64 0.11 10.56
C LEU A 507 40.81 -1.01 11.59
N GLY A 508 40.67 -0.71 12.88
CA GLY A 508 40.82 -1.68 13.95
C GLY A 508 40.80 -1.10 15.35
N ARG A 509 41.03 -1.95 16.35
CA ARG A 509 41.25 -1.55 17.75
C ARG A 509 42.66 -1.93 18.20
N SER A 510 43.29 -1.07 19.00
CA SER A 510 44.65 -1.30 19.53
C SER A 510 44.78 -0.79 20.96
N GLN A 511 45.54 -1.51 21.80
CA GLN A 511 45.98 -1.04 23.12
C GLN A 511 47.21 -0.12 23.03
N ASP A 512 47.92 -0.14 21.89
CA ASP A 512 49.01 0.77 21.55
C ASP A 512 48.64 1.54 20.26
N PRO A 513 47.86 2.64 20.37
CA PRO A 513 47.39 3.38 19.21
C PRO A 513 48.52 4.02 18.40
N GLN A 514 49.59 4.49 19.05
CA GLN A 514 50.68 5.19 18.37
C GLN A 514 51.42 4.25 17.42
N ARG A 515 51.76 3.04 17.90
CA ARG A 515 52.36 2.01 17.06
C ARG A 515 51.43 1.56 15.93
N ALA A 516 50.15 1.34 16.24
CA ALA A 516 49.17 0.91 15.23
C ALA A 516 48.95 1.97 14.14
N VAL A 517 48.90 3.26 14.49
CA VAL A 517 48.85 4.37 13.54
C VAL A 517 50.07 4.36 12.63
N ALA A 518 51.29 4.24 13.18
CA ALA A 518 52.52 4.18 12.39
C ALA A 518 52.56 2.97 11.44
N GLU A 519 52.20 1.78 11.95
CA GLU A 519 52.14 0.54 11.16
C GLU A 519 51.12 0.65 10.02
N PHE A 520 49.90 1.09 10.31
CA PHE A 520 48.85 1.18 9.30
C PHE A 520 49.14 2.28 8.29
N THR A 521 49.71 3.41 8.71
CA THR A 521 50.15 4.47 7.77
C THR A 521 51.19 3.94 6.79
N ALA A 522 52.21 3.24 7.28
CA ALA A 522 53.24 2.65 6.42
C ALA A 522 52.67 1.61 5.44
N ARG A 523 51.65 0.85 5.86
CA ARG A 523 51.03 -0.20 5.05
C ARG A 523 50.04 0.33 4.01
N LEU A 524 49.28 1.38 4.33
CA LEU A 524 48.24 1.92 3.46
C LEU A 524 48.80 2.84 2.36
N GLY A 525 49.97 3.45 2.57
CA GLY A 525 50.63 4.28 1.56
C GLY A 525 49.93 5.64 1.34
N GLY A 526 49.91 6.12 0.10
CA GLY A 526 49.34 7.43 -0.27
C GLY A 526 47.81 7.44 -0.43
N GLY A 527 47.22 8.63 -0.39
CA GLY A 527 45.77 8.82 -0.43
C GLY A 527 45.04 8.28 -1.68
N VAL A 528 43.83 7.76 -1.47
CA VAL A 528 42.96 7.22 -2.54
C VAL A 528 41.68 8.04 -2.66
N SER A 529 41.33 8.45 -3.87
CA SER A 529 40.06 9.14 -4.15
C SER A 529 38.94 8.14 -4.46
N SER A 530 37.78 8.34 -3.86
CA SER A 530 36.60 7.51 -4.09
C SER A 530 35.34 8.39 -4.16
N PRO A 531 34.45 8.16 -5.14
CA PRO A 531 33.23 8.93 -5.26
C PRO A 531 32.26 8.62 -4.11
N VAL A 532 31.62 9.67 -3.61
CA VAL A 532 30.46 9.65 -2.73
C VAL A 532 29.26 10.04 -3.59
N GLY A 533 28.63 9.02 -4.20
CA GLY A 533 27.46 9.19 -5.06
C GLY A 533 26.20 8.51 -4.55
N GLU A 534 26.32 7.61 -3.56
CA GLU A 534 25.21 6.85 -3.01
C GLU A 534 25.38 6.60 -1.52
N LEU A 535 24.25 6.56 -0.81
CA LEU A 535 24.16 6.21 0.60
C LEU A 535 23.55 4.82 0.74
N ALA A 536 24.10 4.01 1.63
CA ALA A 536 23.55 2.71 1.99
C ALA A 536 22.73 2.82 3.28
N VAL A 537 21.50 2.31 3.24
CA VAL A 537 20.64 2.08 4.39
C VAL A 537 20.86 0.64 4.85
N LEU A 538 21.48 0.50 6.02
CA LEU A 538 21.94 -0.75 6.59
C LEU A 538 20.99 -1.21 7.72
N SER A 539 20.81 -2.52 7.84
CA SER A 539 20.20 -3.14 9.01
C SER A 539 20.85 -4.46 9.37
N ARG A 540 20.77 -4.86 10.64
CA ARG A 540 21.13 -6.20 11.11
C ARG A 540 19.95 -6.84 11.83
N ARG A 541 19.75 -8.13 11.59
CA ARG A 541 18.68 -8.95 12.15
C ARG A 541 19.29 -10.06 13.03
N GLY A 542 18.75 -10.29 14.22
CA GLY A 542 19.32 -11.23 15.20
C GLY A 542 20.80 -10.95 15.51
N ASP A 543 21.64 -11.98 15.53
CA ASP A 543 23.10 -11.83 15.70
C ASP A 543 23.87 -11.65 14.39
N GLY A 544 23.16 -11.48 13.27
CA GLY A 544 23.71 -11.33 11.94
C GLY A 544 24.48 -10.02 11.71
N PRO A 545 25.19 -9.91 10.57
CA PRO A 545 25.91 -8.71 10.17
C PRO A 545 24.94 -7.61 9.69
N MET A 546 25.44 -6.36 9.65
CA MET A 546 24.80 -5.27 8.92
C MET A 546 24.82 -5.57 7.42
N ARG A 547 23.64 -5.49 6.79
CA ARG A 547 23.42 -5.67 5.36
C ARG A 547 22.74 -4.45 4.78
N VAL A 548 23.05 -4.15 3.52
CA VAL A 548 22.34 -3.14 2.73
C VAL A 548 20.91 -3.61 2.50
N ARG A 549 19.95 -2.73 2.78
CA ARG A 549 18.51 -2.94 2.51
C ARG A 549 18.00 -2.02 1.43
N ALA A 550 18.59 -0.83 1.33
CA ALA A 550 18.34 0.09 0.25
C ALA A 550 19.56 0.96 0.00
N THR A 551 19.67 1.53 -1.19
CA THR A 551 20.59 2.60 -1.51
C THR A 551 19.82 3.85 -1.95
N VAL A 552 20.40 5.02 -1.69
CA VAL A 552 19.85 6.33 -2.05
C VAL A 552 20.92 7.13 -2.78
N ALA A 553 20.67 7.50 -4.03
CA ALA A 553 21.61 8.26 -4.84
C ALA A 553 21.63 9.75 -4.43
N LEU A 554 22.83 10.32 -4.31
CA LEU A 554 23.02 11.76 -4.11
C LEU A 554 22.71 12.52 -5.40
N GLY A 555 22.15 13.72 -5.28
CA GLY A 555 21.78 14.61 -6.38
C GLY A 555 20.46 14.27 -7.08
N THR A 556 20.07 12.98 -7.13
CA THR A 556 18.78 12.56 -7.71
C THR A 556 17.77 12.09 -6.67
N GLY A 557 18.22 11.58 -5.52
CA GLY A 557 17.37 10.94 -4.53
C GLY A 557 16.83 9.56 -4.96
N GLU A 558 17.35 8.98 -6.05
CA GLU A 558 16.88 7.68 -6.54
C GLU A 558 17.05 6.60 -5.45
N VAL A 559 15.97 5.92 -5.08
CA VAL A 559 15.96 4.84 -4.08
C VAL A 559 15.95 3.49 -4.78
N ARG A 560 16.86 2.59 -4.39
CA ARG A 560 16.87 1.19 -4.84
C ARG A 560 16.80 0.25 -3.66
N TRP A 561 15.82 -0.63 -3.64
CA TRP A 561 15.72 -1.68 -2.63
C TRP A 561 16.61 -2.86 -2.97
N GLU A 562 17.37 -3.35 -1.99
CA GLU A 562 18.16 -4.57 -2.13
C GLU A 562 17.29 -5.78 -1.77
N PRO A 563 17.17 -6.80 -2.64
CA PRO A 563 16.50 -8.04 -2.30
C PRO A 563 17.15 -8.70 -1.08
N ASP A 564 16.34 -9.31 -0.22
CA ASP A 564 16.89 -10.12 0.85
C ASP A 564 17.67 -11.30 0.26
N PRO A 565 18.88 -11.60 0.77
CA PRO A 565 19.69 -12.68 0.24
C PRO A 565 18.90 -13.99 0.32
N GLU A 566 18.93 -14.78 -0.76
CA GLU A 566 18.30 -16.10 -0.71
C GLU A 566 18.88 -16.92 0.46
N PRO A 567 18.10 -17.82 1.09
CA PRO A 567 18.58 -18.71 2.14
C PRO A 567 19.71 -19.62 1.58
N GLY A 568 20.93 -19.10 1.56
CA GLY A 568 22.10 -19.80 1.09
C GLY A 568 22.56 -20.77 2.16
N HIS A 569 22.76 -22.03 1.78
CA HIS A 569 23.62 -22.98 2.50
C HIS A 569 24.90 -22.26 2.95
N GLY A 570 25.00 -22.01 4.25
CA GLY A 570 25.99 -21.10 4.81
C GLY A 570 27.42 -21.51 4.45
N ARG A 571 28.13 -20.65 3.73
CA ARG A 571 29.59 -20.62 3.80
C ARG A 571 29.99 -19.58 4.84
N GLY A 572 30.62 -20.05 5.93
CA GLY A 572 31.49 -19.21 6.76
C GLY A 572 30.98 -18.81 8.15
N ARG A 573 30.77 -19.79 9.03
CA ARG A 573 31.18 -19.73 10.45
C ARG A 573 31.09 -21.15 11.01
N GLU A 574 32.21 -21.72 11.44
CA GLU A 574 32.21 -22.87 12.34
C GLU A 574 31.97 -22.36 13.77
N PRO A 575 30.86 -22.77 14.41
CA PRO A 575 30.86 -23.15 15.81
C PRO A 575 30.63 -24.66 15.93
N GLY A 576 31.35 -25.27 16.86
CA GLY A 576 31.52 -26.71 16.98
C GLY A 576 30.22 -27.51 17.12
N HIS A 577 30.20 -28.65 16.41
CA HIS A 577 29.63 -29.93 16.81
C HIS A 577 28.34 -29.87 17.67
N GLU A 578 27.21 -29.61 17.02
CA GLU A 578 26.00 -30.43 17.16
C GLU A 578 25.00 -30.08 16.04
N ARG A 579 24.40 -31.14 15.47
CA ARG A 579 23.81 -31.16 14.12
C ARG A 579 22.65 -30.18 13.98
N GLY A 580 22.85 -29.15 13.15
CA GLY A 580 21.75 -28.48 12.46
C GLY A 580 20.98 -29.46 11.60
N TYR A 581 19.69 -29.19 11.40
CA TYR A 581 18.83 -29.90 10.46
C TYR A 581 19.38 -29.71 9.04
N GLU A 582 20.29 -30.59 8.63
CA GLU A 582 20.47 -30.90 7.21
C GLU A 582 19.16 -31.53 6.72
N PRO A 583 18.66 -31.18 5.52
CA PRO A 583 17.59 -31.95 4.91
C PRO A 583 18.09 -33.38 4.81
N GLY A 584 17.52 -34.27 5.63
CA GLY A 584 17.84 -35.69 5.59
C GLY A 584 17.65 -36.20 4.16
N PRO A 585 18.39 -37.25 3.75
CA PRO A 585 18.29 -37.81 2.41
C PRO A 585 16.82 -37.99 2.04
N VAL A 586 16.41 -37.41 0.91
CA VAL A 586 15.06 -37.55 0.36
C VAL A 586 14.75 -39.04 0.38
N ALA A 587 13.72 -39.42 1.14
CA ALA A 587 13.36 -40.82 1.27
C ALA A 587 13.16 -41.41 -0.15
N PRO A 588 13.77 -42.55 -0.48
CA PRO A 588 13.71 -43.11 -1.82
C PRO A 588 12.26 -43.25 -2.30
N HIS A 589 12.03 -43.10 -3.61
CA HIS A 589 10.71 -43.35 -4.22
C HIS A 589 10.19 -44.71 -3.72
N GLY A 590 9.00 -44.73 -3.11
CA GLY A 590 8.40 -45.93 -2.50
C GLY A 590 8.59 -46.09 -0.99
N HIS A 591 9.40 -45.27 -0.29
CA HIS A 591 9.58 -45.39 1.18
C HIS A 591 8.27 -45.18 1.95
N ALA A 592 7.48 -44.17 1.60
CA ALA A 592 6.17 -43.93 2.21
C ALA A 592 5.20 -45.08 1.94
N GLU A 593 5.19 -45.63 0.73
CA GLU A 593 4.35 -46.77 0.34
C GLU A 593 4.72 -48.04 1.12
N SER A 594 6.03 -48.28 1.31
CA SER A 594 6.56 -49.36 2.13
C SER A 594 6.11 -49.24 3.59
N VAL A 595 6.20 -48.04 4.17
CA VAL A 595 5.72 -47.78 5.54
C VAL A 595 4.21 -48.03 5.65
N VAL A 596 3.41 -47.55 4.70
CA VAL A 596 1.95 -47.81 4.67
C VAL A 596 1.64 -49.30 4.59
N ALA A 597 2.34 -50.05 3.72
CA ALA A 597 2.16 -51.49 3.58
C ALA A 597 2.48 -52.24 4.88
N ARG A 598 3.55 -51.85 5.58
CA ARG A 598 3.93 -52.44 6.88
C ARG A 598 2.95 -52.09 7.99
N VAL A 599 2.44 -50.87 8.04
CA VAL A 599 1.38 -50.47 8.99
C VAL A 599 0.11 -51.27 8.74
N ARG A 600 -0.31 -51.45 7.48
CA ARG A 600 -1.45 -52.30 7.10
C ARG A 600 -1.29 -53.75 7.55
N ALA A 601 -0.11 -54.32 7.31
CA ALA A 601 0.19 -55.69 7.73
C ALA A 601 0.19 -55.84 9.27
N ALA A 602 0.70 -54.83 9.99
CA ALA A 602 0.75 -54.85 11.45
C ALA A 602 -0.64 -54.75 12.11
N LEU A 603 -1.59 -54.11 11.44
CA LEU A 603 -2.95 -53.89 11.92
C LEU A 603 -3.93 -54.82 11.19
N ALA A 604 -3.65 -56.13 11.22
CA ALA A 604 -4.51 -57.13 10.61
C ALA A 604 -5.95 -57.05 11.17
N GLY A 605 -6.94 -56.97 10.27
CA GLY A 605 -8.36 -56.79 10.62
C GLY A 605 -8.81 -55.33 10.72
N ALA A 606 -7.89 -54.37 10.65
CA ALA A 606 -8.20 -52.96 10.49
C ALA A 606 -8.22 -52.56 9.01
N GLU A 607 -8.96 -51.50 8.69
CA GLU A 607 -8.85 -50.83 7.40
C GLU A 607 -8.01 -49.55 7.55
N VAL A 608 -6.81 -49.52 6.94
CA VAL A 608 -5.87 -48.40 7.04
C VAL A 608 -5.85 -47.60 5.75
N HIS A 609 -6.28 -46.34 5.85
CA HIS A 609 -6.34 -45.40 4.75
C HIS A 609 -5.19 -44.39 4.80
N LEU A 610 -4.55 -44.18 3.65
CA LEU A 610 -3.78 -42.96 3.41
C LEU A 610 -4.74 -41.77 3.34
N ALA A 611 -4.40 -40.65 3.96
CA ALA A 611 -5.18 -39.42 3.97
C ALA A 611 -4.36 -38.20 3.50
N GLY A 612 -4.99 -37.03 3.52
CA GLY A 612 -4.31 -35.74 3.37
C GLY A 612 -3.62 -35.54 2.01
N SER A 613 -2.50 -34.80 2.03
CA SER A 613 -1.84 -34.32 0.80
C SER A 613 -1.26 -35.43 -0.07
N ARG A 614 -0.84 -36.55 0.54
CA ARG A 614 -0.35 -37.73 -0.19
C ARG A 614 -1.48 -38.45 -0.89
N ARG A 615 -2.65 -38.60 -0.24
CA ARG A 615 -3.84 -39.16 -0.90
C ARG A 615 -4.28 -38.29 -2.08
N MET A 616 -4.29 -36.95 -1.91
CA MET A 616 -4.65 -36.01 -2.98
C MET A 616 -3.63 -35.94 -4.14
N GLY A 617 -2.38 -36.35 -3.92
CA GLY A 617 -1.28 -36.26 -4.90
C GLY A 617 -0.44 -34.97 -4.81
N CYS A 618 -0.84 -34.00 -3.98
CA CYS A 618 -0.22 -32.68 -3.85
C CYS A 618 0.73 -32.55 -2.63
N ALA A 619 1.31 -33.66 -2.17
CA ALA A 619 2.34 -33.63 -1.12
C ALA A 619 3.60 -32.90 -1.61
N LEU A 620 4.19 -32.07 -0.73
CA LEU A 620 5.50 -31.46 -0.94
C LEU A 620 6.62 -32.45 -0.54
N PRO A 621 7.86 -32.25 -1.03
CA PRO A 621 9.01 -32.97 -0.49
C PRO A 621 9.08 -32.84 1.04
N GLY A 622 9.28 -33.97 1.73
CA GLY A 622 9.32 -34.01 3.20
C GLY A 622 7.96 -33.89 3.90
N ALA A 623 6.83 -33.90 3.18
CA ALA A 623 5.51 -33.91 3.81
C ALA A 623 5.27 -35.19 4.62
N ASP A 624 4.58 -35.03 5.75
CA ASP A 624 4.19 -36.09 6.67
C ASP A 624 3.35 -37.19 5.99
N LEU A 625 3.25 -38.34 6.66
CA LEU A 625 2.39 -39.45 6.27
C LEU A 625 1.16 -39.48 7.19
N ASP A 626 0.03 -38.98 6.69
CA ASP A 626 -1.26 -38.99 7.38
C ASP A 626 -1.98 -40.32 7.15
N LEU A 627 -2.27 -41.05 8.21
CA LEU A 627 -2.98 -42.34 8.19
C LEU A 627 -4.21 -42.31 9.10
N VAL A 628 -5.29 -42.92 8.63
CA VAL A 628 -6.49 -43.17 9.44
C VAL A 628 -6.75 -44.68 9.44
N ALA A 629 -6.71 -45.30 10.61
CA ALA A 629 -7.01 -46.71 10.81
C ALA A 629 -8.40 -46.87 11.43
N ALA A 630 -9.30 -47.51 10.69
CA ALA A 630 -10.57 -48.00 11.20
C ALA A 630 -10.34 -49.37 11.87
N LEU A 631 -10.52 -49.43 13.18
CA LEU A 631 -10.22 -50.60 14.02
C LEU A 631 -11.53 -51.29 14.44
N PRO A 632 -11.64 -52.62 14.31
CA PRO A 632 -12.79 -53.35 14.85
C PRO A 632 -12.78 -53.30 16.38
N GLY A 633 -13.95 -53.07 16.99
CA GLY A 633 -14.07 -52.96 18.45
C GLY A 633 -13.54 -51.64 19.04
N PRO A 634 -13.18 -51.59 20.34
CA PRO A 634 -12.70 -50.37 20.98
C PRO A 634 -11.32 -49.95 20.46
N ALA A 635 -11.03 -48.64 20.49
CA ALA A 635 -9.75 -48.09 20.05
C ALA A 635 -8.63 -48.41 21.07
N ASP A 636 -8.07 -49.62 20.99
CA ASP A 636 -6.90 -50.04 21.76
C ASP A 636 -5.61 -49.45 21.16
N VAL A 637 -5.37 -48.17 21.43
CA VAL A 637 -4.23 -47.42 20.89
C VAL A 637 -2.90 -47.95 21.43
N THR A 638 -2.87 -48.41 22.68
CA THR A 638 -1.67 -49.02 23.27
C THR A 638 -1.31 -50.33 22.57
N GLY A 639 -2.30 -51.18 22.29
CA GLY A 639 -2.07 -52.40 21.48
C GLY A 639 -1.70 -52.10 20.02
N VAL A 640 -2.26 -51.04 19.42
CA VAL A 640 -1.79 -50.54 18.11
C VAL A 640 -0.32 -50.13 18.20
N ARG A 641 0.07 -49.37 19.22
CA ARG A 641 1.46 -48.94 19.43
C ARG A 641 2.42 -50.12 19.54
N ASP A 642 2.07 -51.13 20.33
CA ASP A 642 2.92 -52.31 20.54
C ASP A 642 3.11 -53.11 19.24
N ARG A 643 2.03 -53.29 18.47
CA ARG A 643 2.09 -53.93 17.14
C ARG A 643 2.96 -53.14 16.16
N LEU A 644 2.84 -51.81 16.16
CA LEU A 644 3.68 -50.95 15.32
C LEU A 644 5.14 -50.95 15.76
N ALA A 645 5.43 -50.97 17.05
CA ALA A 645 6.80 -51.09 17.57
C ALA A 645 7.45 -52.41 17.11
N ALA A 646 6.70 -53.51 17.08
CA ALA A 646 7.17 -54.79 16.59
C ALA A 646 7.37 -54.80 15.06
N ALA A 647 6.44 -54.21 14.30
CA ALA A 647 6.48 -54.19 12.84
C ALA A 647 7.46 -53.16 12.26
N LEU A 648 7.76 -52.10 13.02
CA LEU A 648 8.63 -50.98 12.68
C LEU A 648 9.69 -50.78 13.78
N PRO A 649 10.64 -51.73 13.98
CA PRO A 649 11.66 -51.61 15.02
C PRO A 649 12.56 -50.38 14.87
N GLU A 650 12.65 -49.82 13.65
CA GLU A 650 13.37 -48.59 13.38
C GLU A 650 12.60 -47.30 13.73
N ALA A 651 11.33 -47.42 14.12
CA ALA A 651 10.49 -46.27 14.45
C ALA A 651 11.05 -45.53 15.68
N ARG A 652 11.18 -44.21 15.55
CA ARG A 652 11.65 -43.33 16.64
C ARG A 652 10.51 -42.47 17.16
N ALA A 653 10.59 -42.14 18.45
CA ALA A 653 9.64 -41.29 19.15
C ALA A 653 8.17 -41.75 19.01
N LEU A 654 7.94 -43.07 18.95
CA LEU A 654 6.61 -43.66 18.87
C LEU A 654 5.85 -43.45 20.18
N ARG A 655 4.82 -42.61 20.12
CA ARG A 655 4.05 -42.19 21.30
C ARG A 655 2.57 -41.95 20.98
N GLU A 656 1.76 -42.09 22.01
CA GLU A 656 0.34 -41.69 21.99
C GLU A 656 0.21 -40.17 22.02
N VAL A 657 -0.75 -39.65 21.26
CA VAL A 657 -1.06 -38.21 21.23
C VAL A 657 -2.04 -37.89 22.36
N THR A 658 -1.59 -37.16 23.38
CA THR A 658 -2.41 -36.74 24.52
C THR A 658 -3.27 -35.51 24.16
N GLY A 659 -4.54 -35.50 24.58
CA GLY A 659 -5.44 -34.36 24.40
C GLY A 659 -6.04 -34.16 23.00
N ALA A 660 -5.85 -35.11 22.08
CA ALA A 660 -6.53 -35.10 20.78
C ALA A 660 -7.99 -35.56 20.89
N ARG A 661 -8.88 -35.02 20.03
CA ARG A 661 -10.31 -35.44 19.99
C ARG A 661 -10.48 -36.90 19.57
N VAL A 662 -9.55 -37.43 18.79
CA VAL A 662 -9.50 -38.83 18.35
C VAL A 662 -8.15 -39.40 18.75
N PRO A 663 -8.10 -40.58 19.39
CA PRO A 663 -6.85 -41.22 19.77
C PRO A 663 -5.95 -41.52 18.56
N GLY A 664 -4.63 -41.51 18.78
CA GLY A 664 -3.68 -41.74 17.71
C GLY A 664 -2.23 -41.83 18.18
N LEU A 665 -1.35 -42.08 17.22
CA LEU A 665 0.09 -42.24 17.40
C LEU A 665 0.85 -41.29 16.49
N ARG A 666 1.96 -40.75 17.00
CA ARG A 666 2.95 -40.01 16.21
C ARG A 666 4.30 -40.70 16.34
N PHE A 667 5.00 -40.88 15.22
CA PHE A 667 6.32 -41.51 15.18
C PHE A 667 7.10 -41.08 13.93
N ARG A 668 8.38 -41.45 13.85
CA ARG A 668 9.21 -41.25 12.66
C ARG A 668 9.82 -42.55 12.18
N VAL A 669 9.83 -42.77 10.86
CA VAL A 669 10.54 -43.88 10.20
C VAL A 669 11.57 -43.28 9.24
N GLY A 670 12.83 -43.26 9.64
CA GLY A 670 13.86 -42.46 8.96
C GLY A 670 13.55 -40.97 9.06
N ALA A 671 13.49 -40.29 7.91
CA ALA A 671 13.10 -38.87 7.82
C ALA A 671 11.58 -38.64 7.73
N LEU A 672 10.77 -39.70 7.61
CA LEU A 672 9.32 -39.59 7.42
C LEU A 672 8.62 -39.52 8.78
N SER A 673 7.97 -38.40 9.06
CA SER A 673 7.01 -38.28 10.17
C SER A 673 5.69 -38.96 9.78
N VAL A 674 5.13 -39.73 10.71
CA VAL A 674 3.87 -40.46 10.52
C VAL A 674 2.89 -40.06 11.61
N ASP A 675 1.70 -39.65 11.19
CA ASP A 675 0.57 -39.32 12.05
C ASP A 675 -0.53 -40.36 11.78
N LEU A 676 -0.79 -41.23 12.76
CA LEU A 676 -1.79 -42.29 12.67
C LEU A 676 -2.96 -42.00 13.62
N VAL A 677 -4.15 -41.81 13.07
CA VAL A 677 -5.40 -41.67 13.84
C VAL A 677 -6.11 -43.02 13.90
N ALA A 678 -6.57 -43.41 15.08
CA ALA A 678 -7.26 -44.66 15.35
C ALA A 678 -8.75 -44.42 15.60
N VAL A 679 -9.61 -44.94 14.74
CA VAL A 679 -11.08 -44.80 14.84
C VAL A 679 -11.69 -46.17 15.15
N ALA A 680 -12.35 -46.27 16.30
CA ALA A 680 -13.13 -47.45 16.66
C ALA A 680 -14.39 -47.55 15.79
N THR A 681 -14.60 -48.69 15.13
CA THR A 681 -15.81 -48.93 14.32
C THR A 681 -16.93 -49.62 15.08
N GLY A 682 -16.64 -50.13 16.29
CA GLY A 682 -17.61 -50.91 17.06
C GLY A 682 -18.04 -52.16 16.29
N GLY A 683 -19.35 -52.29 16.03
CA GLY A 683 -19.93 -53.37 15.24
C GLY A 683 -19.93 -53.13 13.72
N LEU A 684 -19.51 -51.95 13.26
CA LEU A 684 -19.39 -51.67 11.82
C LEU A 684 -18.12 -52.31 11.27
N ASP A 685 -18.25 -52.98 10.12
CA ASP A 685 -17.11 -53.48 9.36
C ASP A 685 -16.15 -52.33 8.99
N PRO A 686 -14.86 -52.39 9.38
CA PRO A 686 -13.86 -51.38 9.04
C PRO A 686 -13.81 -50.97 7.57
N ALA A 687 -14.08 -51.89 6.63
CA ALA A 687 -14.09 -51.58 5.20
C ALA A 687 -15.16 -50.54 4.81
N HIS A 688 -16.26 -50.46 5.58
CA HIS A 688 -17.36 -49.53 5.35
C HIS A 688 -17.26 -48.25 6.18
N ALA A 689 -16.22 -48.09 7.00
CA ALA A 689 -16.09 -47.01 7.97
C ALA A 689 -16.14 -45.62 7.33
N VAL A 690 -15.44 -45.39 6.21
CA VAL A 690 -15.41 -44.08 5.53
C VAL A 690 -16.78 -43.71 4.96
N ALA A 691 -17.47 -44.67 4.33
CA ALA A 691 -18.77 -44.48 3.69
C ALA A 691 -19.88 -44.23 4.72
N ARG A 692 -19.82 -44.94 5.87
CA ARG A 692 -20.81 -44.88 6.95
C ARG A 692 -20.32 -44.09 8.17
N ARG A 693 -19.33 -43.21 7.99
CA ARG A 693 -18.64 -42.50 9.08
C ARG A 693 -19.56 -41.70 10.00
N ALA A 694 -20.72 -41.25 9.51
CA ALA A 694 -21.72 -40.53 10.31
C ALA A 694 -22.29 -41.38 11.46
N GLU A 695 -22.17 -42.70 11.38
CA GLU A 695 -22.64 -43.65 12.40
C GLU A 695 -21.60 -43.87 13.53
N LEU A 696 -20.37 -43.37 13.37
CA LEU A 696 -19.23 -43.61 14.27
C LEU A 696 -19.00 -42.45 15.27
N GLY A 697 -20.02 -41.64 15.49
CA GLY A 697 -19.95 -40.43 16.32
C GLY A 697 -19.17 -39.29 15.66
N GLU A 698 -19.32 -38.08 16.22
CA GLU A 698 -18.76 -36.86 15.62
C GLU A 698 -17.23 -36.92 15.45
N ALA A 699 -16.50 -37.37 16.48
CA ALA A 699 -15.05 -37.43 16.45
C ALA A 699 -14.54 -38.43 15.39
N GLY A 700 -15.12 -39.63 15.34
CA GLY A 700 -14.81 -40.64 14.32
C GLY A 700 -15.16 -40.16 12.91
N ALA A 701 -16.31 -39.51 12.74
CA ALA A 701 -16.74 -38.93 11.47
C ALA A 701 -15.77 -37.86 10.96
N VAL A 702 -15.30 -36.97 11.83
CA VAL A 702 -14.33 -35.92 11.48
C VAL A 702 -12.98 -36.51 11.07
N ALA A 703 -12.48 -37.52 11.80
CA ALA A 703 -11.22 -38.19 11.45
C ALA A 703 -11.29 -38.91 10.10
N LEU A 704 -12.36 -39.68 9.87
CA LEU A 704 -12.57 -40.39 8.61
C LEU A 704 -12.85 -39.44 7.43
N SER A 705 -13.33 -38.21 7.70
CA SER A 705 -13.53 -37.23 6.63
C SER A 705 -12.22 -36.87 5.92
N ALA A 706 -11.06 -36.96 6.58
CA ALA A 706 -9.77 -36.71 5.93
C ALA A 706 -9.50 -37.64 4.73
N VAL A 707 -10.12 -38.82 4.71
CA VAL A 707 -10.07 -39.78 3.59
C VAL A 707 -11.04 -39.35 2.49
N SER A 708 -12.32 -39.15 2.84
CA SER A 708 -13.36 -38.80 1.87
C SER A 708 -13.22 -37.40 1.28
N ASP A 709 -12.67 -36.44 2.03
CA ASP A 709 -12.37 -35.09 1.55
C ASP A 709 -11.28 -35.11 0.48
N ALA A 710 -10.23 -35.91 0.71
CA ALA A 710 -9.17 -36.08 -0.27
C ALA A 710 -9.64 -36.85 -1.53
N ASP A 711 -10.54 -37.83 -1.39
CA ASP A 711 -11.17 -38.48 -2.53
C ASP A 711 -12.07 -37.53 -3.31
N ALA A 712 -12.90 -36.73 -2.63
CA ALA A 712 -13.76 -35.75 -3.26
C ALA A 712 -12.98 -34.68 -4.03
N VAL A 713 -11.80 -34.24 -3.54
CA VAL A 713 -10.91 -33.35 -4.32
C VAL A 713 -10.44 -34.03 -5.60
N ARG A 714 -10.00 -35.30 -5.53
CA ARG A 714 -9.51 -36.05 -6.70
C ARG A 714 -10.61 -36.28 -7.74
N GLU A 715 -11.78 -36.71 -7.29
CA GLU A 715 -12.95 -36.91 -8.14
C GLU A 715 -13.33 -35.59 -8.83
N ARG A 716 -13.29 -34.49 -8.08
CA ARG A 716 -13.67 -33.17 -8.58
C ARG A 716 -12.73 -32.63 -9.66
N VAL A 717 -11.43 -32.84 -9.52
CA VAL A 717 -10.45 -32.39 -10.54
C VAL A 717 -10.38 -33.33 -11.75
N GLY A 718 -10.72 -34.60 -11.58
CA GLY A 718 -10.89 -35.56 -12.68
C GLY A 718 -9.68 -35.62 -13.63
N ALA A 719 -9.91 -35.35 -14.92
CA ALA A 719 -8.87 -35.35 -15.96
C ALA A 719 -7.76 -34.30 -15.72
N GLU A 720 -8.06 -33.23 -15.00
CA GLU A 720 -7.13 -32.13 -14.72
C GLU A 720 -6.27 -32.36 -13.46
N HIS A 721 -6.19 -33.60 -12.98
CA HIS A 721 -5.45 -33.95 -11.75
C HIS A 721 -3.97 -33.54 -11.80
N ALA A 722 -3.33 -33.61 -12.97
CA ALA A 722 -1.95 -33.18 -13.16
C ALA A 722 -1.79 -31.66 -12.98
N ALA A 723 -2.69 -30.85 -13.57
CA ALA A 723 -2.71 -29.40 -13.44
C ALA A 723 -2.97 -28.98 -11.98
N PHE A 724 -3.95 -29.63 -11.33
CA PHE A 724 -4.20 -29.46 -9.90
C PHE A 724 -2.98 -29.78 -9.06
N THR A 725 -2.30 -30.91 -9.32
CA THR A 725 -1.15 -31.34 -8.53
C THR A 725 0.00 -30.33 -8.62
N ARG A 726 0.27 -29.77 -9.81
CA ARG A 726 1.28 -28.71 -9.97
C ARG A 726 0.86 -27.45 -9.20
N LEU A 727 -0.32 -26.91 -9.49
CA LEU A 727 -0.80 -25.67 -8.88
C LEU A 727 -0.85 -25.77 -7.35
N ALA A 728 -1.41 -26.85 -6.81
CA ALA A 728 -1.51 -27.05 -5.38
C ALA A 728 -0.14 -27.15 -4.70
N ARG A 729 0.88 -27.73 -5.36
CA ARG A 729 2.25 -27.75 -4.84
C ARG A 729 2.88 -26.36 -4.84
N GLU A 730 2.72 -25.60 -5.90
CA GLU A 730 3.24 -24.22 -6.02
C GLU A 730 2.62 -23.30 -4.97
N VAL A 731 1.29 -23.32 -4.85
CA VAL A 731 0.55 -22.55 -3.85
C VAL A 731 0.93 -22.96 -2.43
N LYS A 732 1.08 -24.26 -2.14
CA LYS A 732 1.50 -24.70 -0.81
C LYS A 732 2.94 -24.33 -0.49
N ALA A 733 3.84 -24.37 -1.48
CA ALA A 733 5.22 -23.91 -1.32
C ALA A 733 5.26 -22.41 -1.04
N TRP A 734 4.48 -21.62 -1.78
CA TRP A 734 4.28 -20.20 -1.52
C TRP A 734 3.71 -19.93 -0.12
N ALA A 735 2.58 -20.54 0.24
CA ALA A 735 1.94 -20.34 1.54
C ALA A 735 2.89 -20.71 2.69
N ARG A 736 3.71 -21.77 2.50
CA ARG A 736 4.77 -22.13 3.44
C ARG A 736 5.83 -21.05 3.55
N ALA A 737 6.36 -20.56 2.43
CA ALA A 737 7.34 -19.47 2.40
C ALA A 737 6.80 -18.16 3.02
N ARG A 738 5.49 -17.95 3.00
CA ARG A 738 4.81 -16.80 3.63
C ARG A 738 4.37 -17.03 5.08
N GLY A 739 4.50 -18.25 5.60
CA GLY A 739 4.04 -18.59 6.96
C GLY A 739 2.51 -18.56 7.12
N LEU A 740 1.78 -18.87 6.05
CA LEU A 740 0.31 -18.93 6.01
C LEU A 740 -0.23 -20.38 6.11
N ASP A 741 0.65 -21.36 6.25
CA ASP A 741 0.37 -22.80 6.03
C ASP A 741 -0.01 -23.59 7.30
N ALA A 742 -0.30 -22.92 8.42
CA ALA A 742 -0.53 -23.60 9.71
C ALA A 742 -1.73 -23.08 10.49
N ALA A 743 -2.80 -23.89 10.53
CA ALA A 743 -4.01 -23.59 11.31
C ALA A 743 -3.79 -23.28 12.80
N PRO A 744 -2.90 -23.97 13.56
CA PRO A 744 -2.67 -23.61 14.96
C PRO A 744 -2.10 -22.19 15.15
N PHE A 745 -1.50 -21.61 14.10
CA PHE A 745 -0.92 -20.27 14.06
C PHE A 745 -1.85 -19.27 13.34
N GLY A 746 -3.14 -19.61 13.21
CA GLY A 746 -4.14 -18.82 12.50
C GLY A 746 -4.27 -19.17 11.02
N GLY A 747 -3.20 -19.65 10.37
CA GLY A 747 -3.10 -19.93 8.93
C GLY A 747 -4.16 -20.86 8.32
N LEU A 748 -4.14 -20.98 6.99
CA LEU A 748 -5.02 -21.90 6.28
C LEU A 748 -4.46 -23.33 6.33
N PRO A 749 -5.28 -24.36 6.59
CA PRO A 749 -4.81 -25.74 6.55
C PRO A 749 -4.53 -26.16 5.10
N GLY A 750 -3.69 -27.20 4.93
CA GLY A 750 -3.36 -27.73 3.61
C GLY A 750 -4.57 -28.16 2.77
N LEU A 751 -5.68 -28.56 3.40
CA LEU A 751 -6.93 -28.86 2.70
C LEU A 751 -7.57 -27.61 2.09
N ALA A 752 -7.55 -26.47 2.79
CA ALA A 752 -8.11 -25.21 2.26
C ALA A 752 -7.36 -24.78 1.00
N TRP A 753 -6.02 -24.81 1.02
CA TRP A 753 -5.19 -24.54 -0.16
C TRP A 753 -5.48 -25.48 -1.33
N ALA A 754 -5.73 -26.76 -1.04
CA ALA A 754 -6.11 -27.73 -2.07
C ALA A 754 -7.51 -27.44 -2.66
N VAL A 755 -8.48 -27.04 -1.84
CA VAL A 755 -9.82 -26.64 -2.32
C VAL A 755 -9.73 -25.40 -3.21
N LEU A 756 -8.97 -24.39 -2.81
CA LEU A 756 -8.73 -23.18 -3.61
C LEU A 756 -8.09 -23.53 -4.96
N ALA A 757 -7.04 -24.35 -4.95
CA ALA A 757 -6.36 -24.78 -6.17
C ALA A 757 -7.26 -25.63 -7.09
N ALA A 758 -8.03 -26.57 -6.52
CA ALA A 758 -8.98 -27.38 -7.26
C ALA A 758 -10.04 -26.50 -7.93
N ARG A 759 -10.65 -25.56 -7.19
CA ARG A 759 -11.64 -24.62 -7.75
C ARG A 759 -11.04 -23.70 -8.80
N THR A 760 -9.76 -23.32 -8.67
CA THR A 760 -9.05 -22.60 -9.74
C THR A 760 -8.99 -23.41 -11.03
N VAL A 761 -8.46 -24.64 -10.96
CA VAL A 761 -8.33 -25.55 -12.10
C VAL A 761 -9.67 -25.79 -12.79
N GLN A 762 -10.74 -25.99 -12.01
CA GLN A 762 -12.07 -26.26 -12.55
C GLN A 762 -12.65 -25.12 -13.40
N ALA A 763 -12.43 -23.87 -12.99
CA ALA A 763 -13.00 -22.72 -13.71
C ALA A 763 -12.02 -22.11 -14.74
N ALA A 764 -10.75 -22.49 -14.71
CA ALA A 764 -9.72 -21.95 -15.62
C ALA A 764 -9.74 -22.61 -17.02
N GLY A 765 -10.26 -23.83 -17.16
CA GLY A 765 -10.09 -24.60 -18.39
C GLY A 765 -8.62 -24.97 -18.65
N ALA A 766 -8.24 -25.16 -19.92
CA ALA A 766 -6.89 -25.61 -20.31
C ALA A 766 -5.86 -24.47 -20.35
N LEU A 767 -5.70 -23.72 -19.26
CA LEU A 767 -4.65 -22.70 -19.16
C LEU A 767 -3.26 -23.31 -19.09
N ALA A 768 -2.29 -22.60 -19.66
CA ALA A 768 -0.88 -22.91 -19.47
C ALA A 768 -0.50 -22.78 -17.97
N PRO A 769 0.51 -23.52 -17.49
CA PRO A 769 0.77 -23.62 -16.06
C PRO A 769 1.06 -22.28 -15.35
N ASP A 770 1.76 -21.34 -15.98
CA ASP A 770 2.05 -20.05 -15.36
C ASP A 770 0.85 -19.09 -15.40
N ALA A 771 0.00 -19.21 -16.43
CA ALA A 771 -1.28 -18.51 -16.49
C ALA A 771 -2.24 -19.03 -15.43
N LEU A 772 -2.23 -20.34 -15.15
CA LEU A 772 -3.02 -20.95 -14.09
C LEU A 772 -2.58 -20.48 -12.70
N LEU A 773 -1.28 -20.30 -12.48
CA LEU A 773 -0.74 -19.75 -11.24
C LEU A 773 -1.12 -18.27 -11.06
N ARG A 774 -1.05 -17.45 -12.13
CA ARG A 774 -1.54 -16.05 -12.13
C ARG A 774 -3.03 -15.97 -11.83
N GLU A 775 -3.83 -16.82 -12.48
CA GLU A 775 -5.27 -16.92 -12.27
C GLU A 775 -5.60 -17.27 -10.82
N PHE A 776 -4.83 -18.18 -10.19
CA PHE A 776 -4.99 -18.48 -8.77
C PHE A 776 -4.83 -17.23 -7.91
N PHE A 777 -3.70 -16.53 -8.04
CA PHE A 777 -3.43 -15.36 -7.17
C PHE A 777 -4.39 -14.21 -7.43
N GLY A 778 -4.63 -13.86 -8.70
CA GLY A 778 -5.55 -12.78 -9.07
C GLY A 778 -6.99 -13.05 -8.59
N ARG A 779 -7.49 -14.27 -8.80
CA ARG A 779 -8.84 -14.65 -8.37
C ARG A 779 -9.01 -14.56 -6.86
N TRP A 780 -8.10 -15.15 -6.09
CA TRP A 780 -8.23 -15.20 -4.63
C TRP A 780 -7.87 -13.87 -3.96
N ALA A 781 -7.05 -13.03 -4.59
CA ALA A 781 -6.82 -11.66 -4.14
C ALA A 781 -8.08 -10.79 -4.29
N ALA A 782 -8.83 -10.96 -5.40
CA ALA A 782 -10.05 -10.20 -5.68
C ALA A 782 -11.33 -10.81 -5.07
N TRP A 783 -11.23 -11.98 -4.44
CA TRP A 783 -12.36 -12.75 -3.92
C TRP A 783 -13.03 -12.03 -2.74
N ASP A 784 -14.36 -12.00 -2.73
CA ASP A 784 -15.11 -11.59 -1.54
C ASP A 784 -15.10 -12.73 -0.52
N TRP A 785 -14.20 -12.64 0.47
CA TRP A 785 -14.02 -13.68 1.49
C TRP A 785 -15.22 -13.89 2.43
N ARG A 786 -16.25 -13.04 2.34
CA ARG A 786 -17.57 -13.28 2.96
C ARG A 786 -18.33 -14.41 2.26
N GLU A 787 -18.02 -14.67 0.98
CA GLU A 787 -18.60 -15.78 0.23
C GLU A 787 -17.89 -17.10 0.55
N PRO A 788 -18.61 -18.14 0.99
CA PRO A 788 -18.03 -19.46 1.24
C PRO A 788 -17.42 -20.11 -0.01
N VAL A 789 -16.22 -20.64 0.15
CA VAL A 789 -15.52 -21.37 -0.90
C VAL A 789 -15.65 -22.88 -0.66
N GLY A 790 -16.48 -23.55 -1.46
CA GLY A 790 -16.56 -25.01 -1.47
C GLY A 790 -16.38 -25.61 -2.86
N LEU A 791 -16.22 -26.94 -2.90
CA LEU A 791 -16.26 -27.71 -4.15
C LEU A 791 -17.69 -28.16 -4.50
N SER A 792 -18.61 -28.30 -3.53
CA SER A 792 -20.00 -28.70 -3.82
C SER A 792 -20.79 -27.60 -4.55
N PRO A 793 -21.68 -27.91 -5.51
CA PRO A 793 -22.63 -26.93 -6.07
C PRO A 793 -23.49 -26.25 -5.01
N SER A 794 -23.80 -26.95 -3.91
CA SER A 794 -24.56 -26.40 -2.78
C SER A 794 -23.78 -25.36 -1.95
N ALA A 795 -22.48 -25.19 -2.21
CA ALA A 795 -21.69 -24.12 -1.60
C ALA A 795 -21.96 -22.76 -2.28
N ALA A 796 -22.36 -22.76 -3.57
CA ALA A 796 -22.79 -21.56 -4.27
C ALA A 796 -24.21 -21.21 -3.82
N GLY A 797 -24.34 -20.27 -2.88
CA GLY A 797 -25.61 -19.87 -2.29
C GLY A 797 -25.81 -20.24 -0.81
N ALA A 798 -24.79 -20.82 -0.15
CA ALA A 798 -24.79 -20.86 1.31
C ALA A 798 -24.73 -19.42 1.85
N PRO A 799 -25.55 -19.07 2.87
CA PRO A 799 -25.52 -17.72 3.45
C PRO A 799 -24.10 -17.40 3.93
N ALA A 800 -23.68 -16.15 3.77
CA ALA A 800 -22.40 -15.66 4.27
C ALA A 800 -22.27 -16.02 5.76
N GLY A 801 -21.21 -16.74 6.10
CA GLY A 801 -20.88 -17.07 7.49
C GLY A 801 -20.31 -15.84 8.21
N PRO A 802 -20.29 -15.82 9.55
CA PRO A 802 -19.64 -14.76 10.31
C PRO A 802 -18.11 -14.78 10.21
N ASP A 803 -17.54 -15.88 9.71
CA ASP A 803 -16.09 -16.09 9.65
C ASP A 803 -15.44 -15.19 8.58
N PRO A 804 -14.29 -14.54 8.87
CA PRO A 804 -13.57 -13.67 7.93
C PRO A 804 -13.11 -14.35 6.65
N VAL A 805 -12.84 -15.67 6.71
CA VAL A 805 -12.47 -16.53 5.58
C VAL A 805 -13.19 -17.86 5.75
N THR A 806 -14.04 -18.23 4.81
CA THR A 806 -14.79 -19.50 4.86
C THR A 806 -14.41 -20.41 3.70
N VAL A 807 -13.59 -21.44 3.96
CA VAL A 807 -13.33 -22.55 3.02
C VAL A 807 -13.95 -23.81 3.58
N LEU A 808 -14.78 -24.48 2.78
CA LEU A 808 -15.60 -25.60 3.19
C LEU A 808 -14.93 -26.94 2.87
N THR A 809 -15.14 -27.93 3.74
CA THR A 809 -14.71 -29.31 3.47
C THR A 809 -15.43 -29.89 2.25
N PRO A 810 -14.74 -30.67 1.39
CA PRO A 810 -15.30 -31.23 0.17
C PRO A 810 -16.47 -32.22 0.36
N SER A 811 -16.49 -32.99 1.45
CA SER A 811 -17.44 -34.09 1.65
C SER A 811 -18.37 -33.87 2.85
N ALA A 812 -19.58 -34.43 2.80
CA ALA A 812 -20.61 -34.27 3.84
C ALA A 812 -20.24 -35.01 5.15
N PRO A 813 -20.57 -34.50 6.35
CA PRO A 813 -21.14 -33.18 6.60
C PRO A 813 -20.13 -32.08 6.29
N VAL A 814 -20.56 -31.11 5.48
CA VAL A 814 -19.73 -29.98 5.03
C VAL A 814 -19.56 -29.00 6.20
N ARG A 815 -18.33 -28.59 6.47
CA ARG A 815 -17.97 -27.66 7.55
C ARG A 815 -16.90 -26.67 7.11
N SER A 816 -16.79 -25.54 7.78
CA SER A 816 -15.64 -24.64 7.61
C SER A 816 -14.36 -25.31 8.10
N CYS A 817 -13.30 -25.30 7.28
CA CYS A 817 -11.95 -25.72 7.66
C CYS A 817 -11.03 -24.52 7.94
N THR A 818 -11.58 -23.30 7.94
CA THR A 818 -10.85 -22.04 8.18
C THR A 818 -11.42 -21.22 9.32
N ALA A 819 -12.26 -21.81 10.18
CA ALA A 819 -12.88 -21.14 11.32
C ALA A 819 -11.88 -20.56 12.35
N GLN A 820 -10.58 -20.86 12.21
CA GLN A 820 -9.49 -20.27 13.00
C GLN A 820 -8.95 -18.94 12.45
N VAL A 821 -9.32 -18.55 11.23
CA VAL A 821 -8.80 -17.36 10.56
C VAL A 821 -9.53 -16.12 11.08
N GLY A 822 -8.81 -15.24 11.76
CA GLY A 822 -9.32 -13.93 12.21
C GLY A 822 -9.26 -12.85 11.12
N PRO A 823 -9.94 -11.70 11.32
CA PRO A 823 -9.91 -10.55 10.40
C PRO A 823 -8.50 -10.10 10.03
N GLY A 824 -7.60 -10.00 11.02
CA GLY A 824 -6.20 -9.62 10.78
C GLY A 824 -5.46 -10.50 9.78
N LEU A 825 -5.65 -11.82 9.92
CA LEU A 825 -5.03 -12.79 9.02
C LEU A 825 -5.70 -12.82 7.65
N ARG A 826 -7.01 -12.55 7.54
CA ARG A 826 -7.67 -12.36 6.25
C ARG A 826 -6.99 -11.22 5.48
N ASP A 827 -6.71 -10.11 6.16
CA ASP A 827 -6.08 -8.94 5.52
C ASP A 827 -4.66 -9.27 5.06
N LEU A 828 -3.87 -9.94 5.90
CA LEU A 828 -2.55 -10.45 5.52
C LEU A 828 -2.62 -11.43 4.34
N LEU A 829 -3.58 -12.35 4.35
CA LEU A 829 -3.81 -13.31 3.26
C LEU A 829 -4.08 -12.58 1.93
N VAL A 830 -4.97 -11.59 1.92
CA VAL A 830 -5.31 -10.80 0.73
C VAL A 830 -4.09 -10.02 0.24
N GLN A 831 -3.35 -9.37 1.14
CA GLN A 831 -2.13 -8.64 0.79
C GLN A 831 -1.07 -9.55 0.17
N GLU A 832 -0.87 -10.75 0.73
CA GLU A 832 0.09 -11.72 0.19
C GLU A 832 -0.34 -12.28 -1.17
N LEU A 833 -1.63 -12.57 -1.34
CA LEU A 833 -2.18 -13.03 -2.63
C LEU A 833 -2.03 -11.95 -3.70
N TYR A 834 -2.34 -10.69 -3.38
CA TYR A 834 -2.22 -9.57 -4.30
C TYR A 834 -0.75 -9.32 -4.67
N ARG A 835 0.15 -9.31 -3.69
CA ARG A 835 1.59 -9.18 -3.93
C ARG A 835 2.14 -10.30 -4.81
N ALA A 836 1.69 -11.54 -4.61
CA ALA A 836 2.11 -12.66 -5.44
C ALA A 836 1.60 -12.51 -6.88
N TRP A 837 0.40 -11.98 -7.07
CA TRP A 837 -0.14 -11.65 -8.38
C TRP A 837 0.68 -10.54 -9.08
N GLU A 838 0.94 -9.41 -8.40
CA GLU A 838 1.77 -8.32 -8.95
C GLU A 838 3.17 -8.78 -9.37
N LEU A 839 3.82 -9.60 -8.55
CA LEU A 839 5.14 -10.15 -8.85
C LEU A 839 5.14 -11.04 -10.10
N LEU A 840 4.01 -11.68 -10.43
CA LEU A 840 3.86 -12.49 -11.63
C LEU A 840 3.45 -11.67 -12.87
N GLU A 841 2.82 -10.51 -12.69
CA GLU A 841 2.49 -9.56 -13.76
C GLU A 841 3.72 -8.73 -14.18
N ALA A 842 4.64 -8.46 -13.26
CA ALA A 842 5.83 -7.61 -13.50
C ALA A 842 6.90 -8.19 -14.45
N GLY A 843 6.76 -9.42 -14.97
CA GLY A 843 7.60 -9.90 -16.07
C GLY A 843 7.54 -11.41 -16.37
N PRO A 844 7.77 -11.82 -17.64
CA PRO A 844 7.59 -13.20 -18.11
C PRO A 844 8.62 -14.23 -17.62
N ASP A 845 9.83 -13.83 -17.20
CA ASP A 845 10.96 -14.77 -16.95
C ASP A 845 11.50 -14.81 -15.50
N GLY A 846 10.84 -14.20 -14.50
CA GLY A 846 11.44 -14.06 -13.16
C GLY A 846 10.54 -14.12 -11.92
N GLY A 847 9.21 -13.98 -12.05
CA GLY A 847 8.32 -13.84 -10.90
C GLY A 847 8.22 -15.07 -10.00
N GLY A 848 8.35 -16.28 -10.55
CA GLY A 848 8.11 -17.53 -9.80
C GLY A 848 9.01 -17.73 -8.58
N ARG A 849 10.30 -17.35 -8.66
CA ARG A 849 11.23 -17.39 -7.50
C ARG A 849 10.93 -16.29 -6.49
N ALA A 850 10.58 -15.09 -6.96
CA ALA A 850 10.22 -13.97 -6.09
C ALA A 850 8.92 -14.24 -5.29
N VAL A 851 7.97 -14.97 -5.88
CA VAL A 851 6.74 -15.39 -5.21
C VAL A 851 7.05 -16.27 -3.99
N VAL A 852 8.03 -17.17 -4.06
CA VAL A 852 8.41 -18.04 -2.92
C VAL A 852 9.50 -17.44 -2.01
N ALA A 853 9.87 -16.18 -2.20
CA ALA A 853 10.75 -15.48 -1.25
C ALA A 853 10.02 -15.22 0.08
N PRO A 854 10.70 -15.32 1.24
CA PRO A 854 10.10 -14.91 2.50
C PRO A 854 9.61 -13.44 2.46
N PRO A 855 8.51 -13.11 3.17
CA PRO A 855 8.05 -11.72 3.24
C PRO A 855 9.04 -10.85 4.03
N PRO A 856 9.11 -9.53 3.75
CA PRO A 856 9.98 -8.60 4.48
C PRO A 856 9.38 -8.29 5.87
N LEU A 857 9.33 -9.29 6.75
CA LEU A 857 8.59 -9.21 8.02
C LEU A 857 9.10 -8.11 8.95
N HIS A 858 10.40 -7.77 8.86
CA HIS A 858 10.99 -6.70 9.67
C HIS A 858 10.58 -5.30 9.22
N ARG A 859 10.09 -5.15 7.97
CA ARG A 859 9.42 -3.93 7.51
C ARG A 859 7.96 -3.87 7.95
N ARG A 860 7.33 -5.00 8.25
CA ARG A 860 5.93 -5.08 8.69
C ARG A 860 5.74 -4.91 10.18
N HIS A 861 6.69 -5.41 10.96
CA HIS A 861 6.53 -5.51 12.41
C HIS A 861 7.55 -4.66 13.14
N ALA A 862 7.06 -3.67 13.89
CA ALA A 862 7.88 -2.80 14.73
C ALA A 862 8.40 -3.53 15.99
N ALA A 863 7.74 -4.61 16.41
CA ALA A 863 8.22 -5.50 17.47
C ALA A 863 7.69 -6.93 17.29
N TRP A 864 8.18 -7.81 18.16
CA TRP A 864 7.91 -9.25 18.13
C TRP A 864 7.58 -9.77 19.53
N ALA A 865 6.68 -10.74 19.62
CA ALA A 865 6.57 -11.61 20.77
C ALA A 865 7.35 -12.91 20.49
N VAL A 866 8.35 -13.20 21.32
CA VAL A 866 9.14 -14.42 21.26
C VAL A 866 8.59 -15.41 22.28
N VAL A 867 7.98 -16.48 21.79
CA VAL A 867 7.47 -17.60 22.60
C VAL A 867 8.59 -18.63 22.72
N THR A 868 9.17 -18.74 23.92
CA THR A 868 10.23 -19.70 24.23
C THR A 868 9.62 -20.88 25.00
N VAL A 869 9.84 -22.10 24.52
CA VAL A 869 9.52 -23.35 25.22
C VAL A 869 10.82 -23.98 25.66
N ARG A 870 11.04 -24.14 26.97
CA ARG A 870 12.23 -24.76 27.55
C ARG A 870 11.86 -25.79 28.62
N THR A 871 12.00 -27.07 28.31
CA THR A 871 11.67 -28.19 29.22
C THR A 871 12.56 -29.41 28.92
N SER A 872 12.83 -30.23 29.93
CA SER A 872 13.67 -31.43 29.79
C SER A 872 12.89 -32.70 29.39
N GLY A 873 13.49 -33.56 28.57
CA GLY A 873 12.99 -34.92 28.33
C GLY A 873 11.67 -35.01 27.56
N GLY A 874 10.87 -36.05 27.84
CA GLY A 874 9.62 -36.35 27.13
C GLY A 874 8.50 -35.31 27.29
N GLU A 875 8.59 -34.44 28.30
CA GLU A 875 7.63 -33.36 28.58
C GLU A 875 7.68 -32.22 27.54
N PHE A 876 8.81 -32.07 26.84
CA PHE A 876 8.99 -31.02 25.84
C PHE A 876 8.01 -31.13 24.68
N GLU A 877 7.91 -32.33 24.14
CA GLU A 877 7.07 -32.63 23.00
C GLU A 877 5.56 -32.53 23.34
N GLU A 878 5.19 -32.71 24.61
CA GLU A 878 3.84 -32.48 25.10
C GLU A 878 3.57 -30.98 25.29
N THR A 879 4.47 -30.27 25.97
CA THR A 879 4.36 -28.82 26.21
C THR A 879 4.30 -28.06 24.90
N LEU A 880 5.15 -28.43 23.93
CA LEU A 880 5.15 -27.87 22.58
C LEU A 880 3.81 -28.11 21.86
N GLY A 881 3.22 -29.29 22.01
CA GLY A 881 1.89 -29.60 21.50
C GLY A 881 0.81 -28.72 22.10
N ARG A 882 0.83 -28.51 23.43
CA ARG A 882 -0.10 -27.62 24.14
C ARG A 882 0.06 -26.15 23.73
N VAL A 883 1.30 -25.66 23.57
CA VAL A 883 1.60 -24.32 23.07
C VAL A 883 1.00 -24.13 21.69
N ARG A 884 1.27 -25.05 20.75
CA ARG A 884 0.70 -25.01 19.40
C ARG A 884 -0.83 -25.01 19.43
N GLY A 885 -1.44 -25.87 20.25
CA GLY A 885 -2.90 -25.95 20.38
C GLY A 885 -3.55 -24.69 20.98
N ARG A 886 -2.80 -23.89 21.74
CA ARG A 886 -3.30 -22.66 22.38
C ARG A 886 -2.92 -21.37 21.65
N LEU A 887 -2.05 -21.41 20.64
CA LEU A 887 -1.57 -20.20 19.95
C LEU A 887 -2.70 -19.33 19.38
N ARG A 888 -3.76 -19.95 18.86
CA ARG A 888 -4.97 -19.23 18.43
C ARG A 888 -5.56 -18.34 19.53
N ALA A 889 -5.58 -18.79 20.78
CA ALA A 889 -6.10 -18.00 21.89
C ALA A 889 -5.22 -16.80 22.21
N LEU A 890 -3.89 -16.92 22.05
CA LEU A 890 -2.97 -15.79 22.20
C LEU A 890 -3.17 -14.76 21.07
N LEU A 891 -3.33 -15.23 19.83
CA LEU A 891 -3.62 -14.35 18.69
C LEU A 891 -4.95 -13.61 18.87
N GLY A 892 -6.00 -14.30 19.36
CA GLY A 892 -7.28 -13.67 19.68
C GLY A 892 -7.15 -12.61 20.78
N ALA A 893 -6.38 -12.88 21.85
CA ALA A 893 -6.14 -11.90 22.90
C ALA A 893 -5.36 -10.66 22.41
N LEU A 894 -4.43 -10.85 21.46
CA LEU A 894 -3.72 -9.74 20.81
C LEU A 894 -4.67 -8.92 19.93
N GLU A 895 -5.52 -9.57 19.14
CA GLU A 895 -6.51 -8.91 18.28
C GLU A 895 -7.56 -8.13 19.11
N GLU A 896 -8.08 -8.71 20.19
CA GLU A 896 -8.98 -8.04 21.14
C GLU A 896 -8.34 -6.81 21.81
N ALA A 897 -7.02 -6.83 21.98
CA ALA A 897 -6.24 -5.71 22.50
C ALA A 897 -5.88 -4.66 21.43
N GLY A 898 -6.37 -4.80 20.19
CA GLY A 898 -6.14 -3.86 19.08
C GLY A 898 -4.93 -4.18 18.21
N VAL A 899 -4.23 -5.30 18.44
CA VAL A 899 -3.09 -5.74 17.62
C VAL A 899 -3.61 -6.59 16.45
N ALA A 900 -4.31 -5.95 15.53
CA ALA A 900 -5.02 -6.63 14.44
C ALA A 900 -4.07 -7.27 13.39
N ASP A 901 -2.86 -6.77 13.22
CA ASP A 901 -1.88 -7.23 12.23
C ASP A 901 -0.84 -8.22 12.81
N ALA A 902 -1.19 -8.92 13.88
CA ALA A 902 -0.33 -9.94 14.48
C ALA A 902 -0.11 -11.14 13.55
N HIS A 903 1.15 -11.55 13.33
CA HIS A 903 1.51 -12.68 12.46
C HIS A 903 2.38 -13.71 13.18
N ALA A 904 1.80 -14.84 13.58
CA ALA A 904 2.54 -15.93 14.22
C ALA A 904 3.26 -16.79 13.18
N TRP A 905 4.60 -16.84 13.23
CA TRP A 905 5.38 -17.66 12.32
C TRP A 905 5.26 -19.14 12.68
N PRO A 906 4.84 -20.04 11.76
CA PRO A 906 4.55 -21.43 12.08
C PRO A 906 5.74 -22.29 12.52
N ARG A 907 6.95 -21.83 12.25
CA ARG A 907 8.20 -22.57 12.44
C ARG A 907 9.04 -21.90 13.51
N PRO A 908 9.71 -22.67 14.38
CA PRO A 908 10.63 -22.08 15.33
C PRO A 908 11.87 -21.57 14.60
N PHE A 909 12.33 -20.37 14.94
CA PHE A 909 13.59 -19.83 14.39
C PHE A 909 14.83 -20.34 15.14
N GLU A 910 14.61 -20.97 16.30
CA GLU A 910 15.64 -21.65 17.08
C GLU A 910 15.04 -22.93 17.67
N SER A 911 15.76 -24.05 17.54
CA SER A 911 15.34 -25.34 18.08
C SER A 911 16.55 -26.14 18.54
N GLY A 912 16.39 -26.84 19.67
CA GLY A 912 17.41 -27.72 20.25
C GLY A 912 16.78 -28.76 21.18
N PRO A 913 17.58 -29.64 21.79
CA PRO A 913 17.09 -30.62 22.75
C PRO A 913 16.36 -29.92 23.92
N GLY A 914 15.03 -29.99 23.95
CA GLY A 914 14.22 -29.34 24.98
C GLY A 914 14.03 -27.83 24.82
N LEU A 915 14.38 -27.24 23.66
CA LEU A 915 14.22 -25.81 23.39
C LEU A 915 13.53 -25.58 22.04
N ALA A 916 12.53 -24.70 22.00
CA ALA A 916 12.02 -24.11 20.76
C ALA A 916 11.65 -22.64 20.98
N ARG A 917 12.01 -21.76 20.03
CA ARG A 917 11.59 -20.35 20.02
C ARG A 917 10.78 -20.03 18.77
N TYR A 918 9.58 -19.51 18.97
CA TYR A 918 8.69 -19.02 17.91
C TYR A 918 8.62 -17.50 17.97
N ALA A 919 8.40 -16.88 16.81
CA ALA A 919 8.22 -15.45 16.69
C ALA A 919 6.77 -15.15 16.26
N ILE A 920 6.18 -14.14 16.88
CA ILE A 920 4.92 -13.54 16.47
C ILE A 920 5.23 -12.07 16.17
N GLY A 921 5.07 -11.65 14.92
CA GLY A 921 5.14 -10.24 14.56
C GLY A 921 3.97 -9.49 15.18
N LEU A 922 4.24 -8.36 15.84
CA LEU A 922 3.24 -7.59 16.60
C LEU A 922 2.76 -6.33 15.85
N GLY A 923 2.89 -6.36 14.53
CA GLY A 923 2.40 -5.26 13.69
C GLY A 923 3.17 -3.95 13.77
N SER A 924 2.56 -2.91 13.22
CA SER A 924 3.08 -1.53 13.18
C SER A 924 2.94 -0.80 14.53
N ALA A 925 1.90 -1.11 15.30
CA ALA A 925 1.61 -0.53 16.62
C ALA A 925 1.64 -1.60 17.73
N PRO A 926 2.82 -2.12 18.09
CA PRO A 926 2.93 -3.24 19.02
C PRO A 926 2.69 -2.81 20.47
N PRO A 927 2.11 -3.69 21.31
CA PRO A 927 1.99 -3.45 22.73
C PRO A 927 3.37 -3.32 23.38
N ASP A 928 3.43 -2.62 24.50
CA ASP A 928 4.65 -2.57 25.31
C ASP A 928 4.94 -3.93 25.99
N ALA A 929 6.08 -4.03 26.68
CA ALA A 929 6.49 -5.28 27.30
C ALA A 929 5.58 -5.71 28.46
N ALA A 930 4.99 -4.75 29.20
CA ALA A 930 4.11 -5.02 30.33
C ALA A 930 2.71 -5.43 29.83
N GLU A 931 2.18 -4.76 28.83
CA GLU A 931 0.94 -5.10 28.14
C GLU A 931 1.01 -6.50 27.54
N LEU A 932 2.09 -6.82 26.80
CA LEU A 932 2.28 -8.16 26.24
C LEU A 932 2.34 -9.22 27.35
N ALA A 933 3.03 -8.94 28.46
CA ALA A 933 3.10 -9.86 29.59
C ALA A 933 1.72 -10.08 30.24
N ALA A 934 0.89 -9.04 30.33
CA ALA A 934 -0.47 -9.13 30.84
C ALA A 934 -1.37 -9.97 29.93
N LEU A 935 -1.29 -9.78 28.61
CA LEU A 935 -2.03 -10.57 27.61
C LEU A 935 -1.60 -12.04 27.60
N ALA A 936 -0.28 -12.30 27.66
CA ALA A 936 0.27 -13.64 27.63
C ALA A 936 0.12 -14.40 28.97
N GLY A 937 -0.09 -13.70 30.09
CA GLY A 937 -0.17 -14.27 31.44
C GLY A 937 -1.25 -15.35 31.58
N PRO A 938 -2.54 -15.04 31.33
CA PRO A 938 -3.61 -16.03 31.35
C PRO A 938 -3.39 -17.18 30.37
N TRP A 939 -2.89 -16.88 29.17
CA TRP A 939 -2.59 -17.88 28.15
C TRP A 939 -1.51 -18.88 28.58
N ARG A 940 -0.47 -18.40 29.29
CA ARG A 940 0.64 -19.19 29.81
C ARG A 940 0.24 -20.13 30.96
N ALA A 941 -0.89 -19.88 31.62
CA ALA A 941 -1.31 -20.66 32.78
C ALA A 941 -1.36 -22.18 32.46
N GLY A 942 -0.62 -22.98 33.25
CA GLY A 942 -0.52 -24.44 33.05
C GLY A 942 0.40 -24.89 31.90
N LEU A 943 1.25 -24.01 31.38
CA LEU A 943 2.30 -24.32 30.41
C LEU A 943 3.69 -24.20 31.08
N PRO A 944 4.22 -25.27 31.71
CA PRO A 944 5.51 -25.23 32.40
C PRO A 944 6.65 -24.97 31.40
N GLY A 945 7.64 -24.17 31.80
CA GLY A 945 8.82 -23.88 30.96
C GLY A 945 8.54 -23.02 29.71
N VAL A 946 7.33 -22.47 29.56
CA VAL A 946 7.00 -21.54 28.46
C VAL A 946 7.17 -20.11 28.93
N GLU A 947 7.77 -19.24 28.11
CA GLU A 947 7.94 -17.81 28.34
C GLU A 947 7.53 -17.03 27.09
N VAL A 948 6.96 -15.83 27.27
CA VAL A 948 6.67 -14.89 26.18
C VAL A 948 7.38 -13.58 26.49
N THR A 949 8.22 -13.11 25.58
CA THR A 949 9.03 -11.91 25.77
C THR A 949 8.89 -10.98 24.57
N ARG A 950 8.93 -9.67 24.80
CA ARG A 950 8.93 -8.68 23.73
C ARG A 950 10.36 -8.50 23.19
N ALA A 951 10.52 -8.55 21.88
CA ALA A 951 11.76 -8.24 21.19
C ALA A 951 11.53 -7.09 20.20
N ALA A 952 12.50 -6.18 20.08
CA ALA A 952 12.40 -5.04 19.18
C ALA A 952 12.62 -5.44 17.70
N CYS A 953 12.23 -4.58 16.76
CA CYS A 953 12.55 -4.77 15.34
C CYS A 953 14.06 -5.00 15.12
N GLY A 954 14.40 -6.09 14.43
CA GLY A 954 15.79 -6.51 14.16
C GLY A 954 16.45 -7.37 15.26
N GLU A 955 15.75 -7.70 16.35
CA GLU A 955 16.25 -8.64 17.37
C GLU A 955 15.96 -10.11 17.03
N VAL A 956 14.87 -10.36 16.31
CA VAL A 956 14.57 -11.68 15.73
C VAL A 956 15.43 -11.86 14.48
N PRO A 957 15.94 -13.08 14.19
CA PRO A 957 16.63 -13.35 12.91
C PRO A 957 15.65 -13.38 11.74
N ASP A 958 16.17 -13.58 10.53
CA ASP A 958 15.34 -13.90 9.37
C ASP A 958 14.54 -15.18 9.62
N LEU A 959 13.25 -15.14 9.32
CA LEU A 959 12.34 -16.26 9.49
C LEU A 959 12.19 -16.96 8.13
N THR A 960 12.51 -18.26 8.10
CA THR A 960 12.44 -19.11 6.89
C THR A 960 11.45 -20.26 7.01
#